data_AF-A0A498HGN5-F1
#
_entry.id   AF-A0A498HGN5-F1
#
_cell.length_a   1.000
_cell.length_b   1.000
_cell.length_c   1.000
_cell.angle_alpha   90.00
_cell.angle_beta   90.00
_cell.angle_gamma   90.00
#
_symmetry.space_group_name_H-M   'P 1'
#
loop_
_entity.id
_entity.type
_entity.pdbx_description
1 polymer ?
#
loop_
_entity_poly.entity_id
_entity_poly.type
_entity_poly.pdbx_seq_one_letter_code
_entity_poly.pdbx_strand_id
1 'polypeptide(L)'
;MILSPTPTFRPPTPPPFHRKSSSPSKQPQRKHLPSFLPSKSYPKTPKTHFRVTAWKRLPTEGLSQEMCAIASQNLDHAPARRRVRSAFIDVHQQLDHCLFKMDHGGIRTEEWYGRNSRGMEIFCKSWLPKVGDRIKGALCFCHGYGSTCTFFFGGIAKRIAASGYAIYAVDYPGFGLSEGLHGYIPNFDELVGDVIEQFTDVKGRSEVKGLPFFVMGESMGGAVSLKINLKEPDKWDGVILVAPMCKIAEDVMPPAIVLKLLALMSEVLPEAKLFPQKDTSELSYRDPKNRKTAGYNVISYKDNMRSRTAVELLKATSDIETQLDKVSGPVLILHGAEDKVTDPLVSRLLYEKASSKDKTLKLYPDGFHCILQGEPDDRIFTVLDDIKHQALSPFDVFLIELPLTPMDFSRSLRLQTLELPLRFQTPIDHLHQNPTFSVPGGARGRIVSALRRPPIEGLSEELNSIARQNLDFARTRRQVRSAFVEVQEQLDHVLFKFPTGIRTEEWYERNSRGVEIFCKSWMPKQGVRIKGVMCFCHGYGDTCVFFFEGIARRIAAAGYAVYAMDYPGFGLSEGLHGYVPSFDQLADDVIEQYTKIKERPELKGLPRFILGQSMGGAVTLKVHLKEPYAWDGVVLVAPMCKIAEDVTPPAAALKILTLMSKVMPKAKLVPQKDLAELAFRDLRKREMAVYNVICYNDNVRLKTAVELLQATKDIEMQLEKVSAPLLVLHGAADKVTDPRVSQFLYEKASSKDKTLKLYPEGYHSILEGEPDDRILTVLDDIVTWLDSRCLLSFVSVCSKLVSNLELIPFPSPKFVVTASSHRHKPATQPIGKTCLNLGISRIKLLQNKRDVQLKHMRKEIAQFLQAGQEAIARIRVEHVIREQNIWAAYEILELFCEFVLARVPIIENQRECPTELREAISSIIFAAPRCSDVPDLMQITNLFTAKYGKEFVSAASELRPDSGVNRTIIEKLSVSAPSGEARLKVLKEIAQEYKLNWDSSDTEAEFSKKHDDLLGGSKHVSGAAAPSQAPAKRVTFSSPPSNGAHTIVPADVKQEPQYLRAPRSLINTPSFSSEIQPSGNDDKARPVSETKGETRPQSSDILDRARAAIASAERASAAARRAAELVKSL
;
A
#
# COMPACT_ATOMS: atom_id res chain seq x y z
N MET A 1 75.62 -8.18 12.96
CA MET A 1 75.56 -9.23 11.92
C MET A 1 74.52 -8.80 10.88
N ILE A 2 74.70 -8.93 9.57
CA ILE A 2 75.90 -8.80 8.71
C ILE A 2 75.40 -8.67 7.25
N LEU A 3 75.88 -7.65 6.54
CA LEU A 3 75.98 -7.47 5.06
C LEU A 3 74.76 -7.67 4.10
N SER A 4 74.56 -6.65 3.26
CA SER A 4 73.97 -6.70 1.89
C SER A 4 74.97 -7.37 0.89
N PRO A 5 74.67 -7.66 -0.41
CA PRO A 5 74.37 -6.61 -1.43
C PRO A 5 73.59 -7.02 -2.73
N THR A 6 73.38 -6.05 -3.63
CA THR A 6 73.12 -6.15 -5.11
C THR A 6 74.45 -6.29 -5.90
N PRO A 7 74.57 -6.66 -7.23
CA PRO A 7 73.81 -6.24 -8.44
C PRO A 7 73.48 -7.43 -9.44
N THR A 8 73.52 -7.49 -10.81
CA THR A 8 74.13 -6.68 -11.93
C THR A 8 73.57 -7.00 -13.35
N PHE A 9 73.25 -5.96 -14.16
CA PHE A 9 73.37 -5.79 -15.64
C PHE A 9 72.74 -6.72 -16.74
N ARG A 10 72.68 -6.16 -17.98
CA ARG A 10 72.23 -6.68 -19.33
C ARG A 10 73.41 -7.35 -20.11
N PRO A 11 73.37 -7.80 -21.43
CA PRO A 11 72.43 -7.69 -22.60
C PRO A 11 72.19 -9.07 -23.32
N PRO A 12 71.97 -9.30 -24.67
CA PRO A 12 71.76 -8.47 -25.89
C PRO A 12 70.63 -8.97 -26.87
N THR A 13 70.72 -8.66 -28.18
CA THR A 13 69.95 -9.17 -29.37
C THR A 13 70.86 -9.98 -30.33
N PRO A 14 70.40 -10.68 -31.41
CA PRO A 14 70.33 -10.07 -32.78
C PRO A 14 69.24 -10.69 -33.78
N PRO A 15 69.39 -10.90 -35.12
CA PRO A 15 68.47 -10.40 -36.20
C PRO A 15 67.86 -11.58 -37.08
N PRO A 16 67.45 -11.53 -38.41
CA PRO A 16 67.56 -10.51 -39.49
C PRO A 16 66.33 -10.31 -40.46
N PHE A 17 66.48 -10.51 -41.78
CA PHE A 17 65.71 -9.96 -42.95
C PHE A 17 65.27 -11.07 -43.97
N HIS A 18 64.63 -10.90 -45.17
CA HIS A 18 64.61 -9.79 -46.19
C HIS A 18 63.57 -9.92 -47.37
N ARG A 19 63.00 -8.78 -47.86
CA ARG A 19 62.56 -8.44 -49.28
C ARG A 19 61.39 -9.26 -49.96
N LYS A 20 60.69 -8.84 -51.05
CA LYS A 20 60.78 -7.70 -52.03
C LYS A 20 59.39 -7.31 -52.68
N SER A 21 59.38 -6.31 -53.59
CA SER A 21 58.30 -5.63 -54.39
C SER A 21 57.44 -6.51 -55.35
N SER A 22 56.28 -6.12 -55.96
CA SER A 22 55.94 -4.88 -56.73
C SER A 22 54.41 -4.56 -56.91
N SER A 23 53.98 -3.89 -58.01
CA SER A 23 52.75 -3.03 -58.19
C SER A 23 52.09 -3.17 -59.62
N PRO A 24 51.12 -2.36 -60.15
CA PRO A 24 50.05 -1.45 -59.62
C PRO A 24 48.65 -1.44 -60.37
N SER A 25 47.65 -0.72 -59.79
CA SER A 25 46.66 0.21 -60.44
C SER A 25 45.24 -0.20 -60.97
N LYS A 26 44.35 0.83 -60.92
CA LYS A 26 43.09 1.14 -61.68
C LYS A 26 41.68 0.71 -61.18
N GLN A 27 40.71 1.58 -61.49
CA GLN A 27 39.25 1.63 -61.21
C GLN A 27 38.44 0.97 -62.40
N PRO A 28 37.07 0.89 -62.49
CA PRO A 28 36.03 1.67 -61.77
C PRO A 28 34.62 1.04 -61.48
N GLN A 29 33.76 1.84 -60.82
CA GLN A 29 32.29 2.02 -60.95
C GLN A 29 31.21 0.88 -60.81
N ARG A 30 30.33 1.08 -59.80
CA ARG A 30 28.83 1.09 -59.80
C ARG A 30 27.95 -0.12 -60.21
N LYS A 31 26.93 -0.37 -59.34
CA LYS A 31 25.55 -0.88 -59.58
C LYS A 31 25.40 -2.36 -60.05
N HIS A 32 24.59 -3.25 -59.47
CA HIS A 32 23.17 -3.20 -59.02
C HIS A 32 22.83 -4.36 -58.02
N LEU A 33 21.64 -4.33 -57.40
CA LEU A 33 21.02 -5.43 -56.60
C LEU A 33 20.31 -6.47 -57.52
N PRO A 34 19.97 -7.72 -57.08
CA PRO A 34 18.95 -7.96 -56.03
C PRO A 34 19.03 -9.26 -55.15
N SER A 35 18.19 -9.28 -54.10
CA SER A 35 17.43 -10.42 -53.49
C SER A 35 18.09 -11.73 -52.95
N PHE A 36 17.87 -11.99 -51.63
CA PHE A 36 17.16 -13.15 -51.01
C PHE A 36 17.38 -14.61 -51.55
N LEU A 37 17.57 -15.73 -50.79
CA LEU A 37 17.39 -16.13 -49.36
C LEU A 37 18.51 -17.13 -48.85
N PRO A 38 18.33 -18.25 -48.08
CA PRO A 38 18.75 -18.26 -46.66
C PRO A 38 19.53 -19.51 -46.10
N SER A 39 19.98 -19.40 -44.83
CA SER A 39 20.45 -20.47 -43.90
C SER A 39 21.85 -21.07 -44.17
N LYS A 40 22.60 -21.65 -43.20
CA LYS A 40 22.26 -22.20 -41.87
C LYS A 40 23.18 -21.71 -40.72
N SER A 41 22.74 -21.94 -39.48
CA SER A 41 23.44 -21.75 -38.18
C SER A 41 24.26 -23.01 -37.79
N TYR A 42 25.07 -23.11 -36.72
CA TYR A 42 25.08 -22.63 -35.30
C TYR A 42 26.54 -22.66 -34.74
N PRO A 43 26.87 -22.38 -33.44
CA PRO A 43 26.05 -22.06 -32.25
C PRO A 43 26.36 -20.71 -31.56
N LYS A 44 25.67 -20.43 -30.45
CA LYS A 44 25.76 -19.18 -29.65
C LYS A 44 26.47 -19.42 -28.31
N THR A 45 27.14 -18.41 -27.77
CA THR A 45 27.24 -18.21 -26.31
C THR A 45 26.22 -17.16 -25.87
N PRO A 46 25.28 -17.47 -24.96
CA PRO A 46 24.20 -16.55 -24.60
C PRO A 46 24.66 -15.52 -23.54
N LYS A 47 25.21 -14.38 -23.98
CA LYS A 47 25.18 -13.18 -23.15
C LYS A 47 23.72 -12.75 -22.95
N THR A 48 23.30 -12.60 -21.70
CA THR A 48 21.93 -12.21 -21.34
C THR A 48 21.67 -10.74 -21.65
N HIS A 49 21.34 -10.45 -22.90
CA HIS A 49 20.87 -9.14 -23.32
C HIS A 49 19.55 -8.78 -22.61
N PHE A 50 19.65 -8.04 -21.50
CA PHE A 50 18.55 -7.22 -21.03
C PHE A 50 18.18 -6.24 -22.14
N ARG A 51 17.06 -6.50 -22.83
CA ARG A 51 16.52 -5.58 -23.84
C ARG A 51 15.87 -4.41 -23.10
N VAL A 52 16.69 -3.47 -22.66
CA VAL A 52 16.25 -2.20 -22.08
C VAL A 52 15.33 -1.53 -23.10
N THR A 53 14.06 -1.41 -22.74
CA THR A 53 13.11 -0.57 -23.47
C THR A 53 13.53 0.88 -23.25
N ALA A 54 14.20 1.46 -24.24
CA ALA A 54 14.49 2.89 -24.24
C ALA A 54 13.17 3.67 -24.11
N TRP A 55 13.17 4.71 -23.27
CA TRP A 55 12.03 5.63 -23.22
C TRP A 55 11.85 6.26 -24.61
N LYS A 56 10.60 6.29 -25.06
CA LYS A 56 10.26 6.79 -26.39
C LYS A 56 10.39 8.32 -26.37
N ARG A 57 11.60 8.82 -26.66
CA ARG A 57 11.91 10.26 -26.79
C ARG A 57 10.82 10.92 -27.64
N LEU A 58 10.20 11.98 -27.11
CA LEU A 58 9.24 12.78 -27.85
C LEU A 58 9.94 13.36 -29.10
N PRO A 59 9.26 13.42 -30.27
CA PRO A 59 9.85 14.04 -31.45
C PRO A 59 10.24 15.48 -31.16
N THR A 60 11.50 15.86 -31.39
CA THR A 60 11.90 17.26 -31.29
C THR A 60 11.27 18.02 -32.47
N GLU A 61 10.58 19.11 -32.15
CA GLU A 61 9.80 19.89 -33.12
C GLU A 61 10.68 20.34 -34.30
N GLY A 62 10.17 20.20 -35.53
CA GLY A 62 10.90 20.57 -36.76
C GLY A 62 11.94 19.54 -37.27
N LEU A 63 12.20 18.44 -36.56
CA LEU A 63 13.05 17.36 -37.08
C LEU A 63 12.30 16.41 -38.04
N SER A 64 13.03 15.83 -39.00
CA SER A 64 12.50 14.75 -39.83
C SER A 64 12.31 13.46 -39.01
N GLN A 65 11.47 12.54 -39.50
CA GLN A 65 11.27 11.23 -38.86
C GLN A 65 12.58 10.42 -38.78
N GLU A 66 13.47 10.54 -39.77
CA GLU A 66 14.78 9.90 -39.77
C GLU A 66 15.70 10.48 -38.69
N MET A 67 15.74 11.80 -38.53
CA MET A 67 16.52 12.44 -37.47
C MET A 67 15.98 12.10 -36.08
N CYS A 68 14.66 12.04 -35.90
CA CYS A 68 14.02 11.53 -34.69
C CYS A 68 14.40 10.05 -34.41
N ALA A 69 14.42 9.20 -35.44
CA ALA A 69 14.84 7.80 -35.32
C ALA A 69 16.32 7.69 -34.90
N ILE A 70 17.21 8.50 -35.50
CA ILE A 70 18.63 8.58 -35.13
C ILE A 70 18.80 9.04 -33.68
N ALA A 71 18.08 10.08 -33.26
CA ALA A 71 18.09 10.58 -31.88
C ALA A 71 17.44 9.62 -30.86
N SER A 72 16.67 8.62 -31.31
CA SER A 72 16.05 7.59 -30.45
C SER A 72 16.91 6.35 -30.20
N GLN A 73 18.11 6.25 -30.80
CA GLN A 73 19.05 5.15 -30.56
C GLN A 73 19.48 5.11 -29.08
N ASN A 74 19.87 3.92 -28.58
CA ASN A 74 20.47 3.84 -27.25
C ASN A 74 21.83 4.55 -27.24
N LEU A 75 21.93 5.63 -26.46
CA LEU A 75 23.12 6.47 -26.30
C LEU A 75 24.05 6.03 -25.15
N ASP A 76 23.78 4.89 -24.48
CA ASP A 76 24.59 4.35 -23.38
C ASP A 76 26.10 4.26 -23.70
N HIS A 77 26.49 4.10 -24.98
CA HIS A 77 27.90 3.99 -25.41
C HIS A 77 28.34 5.06 -26.41
N ALA A 78 29.60 5.49 -26.31
CA ALA A 78 30.17 6.59 -27.10
C ALA A 78 30.02 6.44 -28.63
N PRO A 79 30.17 5.25 -29.27
CA PRO A 79 29.98 5.13 -30.72
C PRO A 79 28.57 5.49 -31.19
N ALA A 80 27.54 5.39 -30.34
CA ALA A 80 26.20 5.88 -30.65
C ALA A 80 26.14 7.41 -30.54
N ARG A 81 26.64 7.99 -29.44
CA ARG A 81 26.71 9.45 -29.21
C ARG A 81 27.47 10.15 -30.33
N ARG A 82 28.62 9.60 -30.76
CA ARG A 82 29.44 10.10 -31.89
C ARG A 82 28.66 10.10 -33.22
N ARG A 83 27.91 9.03 -33.56
CA ARG A 83 27.06 9.00 -34.76
C ARG A 83 25.92 10.02 -34.70
N VAL A 84 25.22 10.11 -33.57
CA VAL A 84 24.09 11.05 -33.40
C VAL A 84 24.59 12.49 -33.46
N ARG A 85 25.75 12.82 -32.89
CA ARG A 85 26.40 14.12 -33.07
C ARG A 85 26.61 14.44 -34.54
N SER A 86 27.23 13.55 -35.31
CA SER A 86 27.54 13.81 -36.73
C SER A 86 26.29 14.05 -37.57
N ALA A 87 25.18 13.34 -37.28
CA ALA A 87 23.91 13.51 -37.99
C ALA A 87 23.15 14.81 -37.65
N PHE A 88 23.61 15.59 -36.65
CA PHE A 88 22.91 16.77 -36.15
C PHE A 88 23.70 18.09 -36.32
N ILE A 89 24.93 18.04 -36.84
CA ILE A 89 25.79 19.22 -37.01
C ILE A 89 25.10 20.33 -37.80
N ASP A 90 24.47 20.00 -38.92
CA ASP A 90 23.89 21.00 -39.83
C ASP A 90 22.61 21.63 -39.26
N VAL A 91 21.85 20.88 -38.47
CA VAL A 91 20.70 21.40 -37.69
C VAL A 91 21.18 22.32 -36.58
N HIS A 92 22.26 21.96 -35.88
CA HIS A 92 22.83 22.81 -34.82
C HIS A 92 23.33 24.16 -35.37
N GLN A 93 23.84 24.21 -36.59
CA GLN A 93 24.24 25.46 -37.25
C GLN A 93 23.05 26.37 -37.62
N GLN A 94 21.83 25.82 -37.72
CA GLN A 94 20.62 26.56 -38.14
C GLN A 94 19.77 27.07 -36.96
N LEU A 95 20.20 26.82 -35.71
CA LEU A 95 19.43 27.20 -34.51
C LEU A 95 19.38 28.72 -34.31
N ASP A 96 18.18 29.25 -34.10
CA ASP A 96 17.99 30.66 -33.74
C ASP A 96 18.31 30.93 -32.26
N HIS A 97 19.57 31.27 -31.99
CA HIS A 97 20.07 31.71 -30.69
C HIS A 97 21.44 32.36 -30.90
N CYS A 98 21.76 33.46 -30.18
CA CYS A 98 23.03 34.19 -30.34
C CYS A 98 24.28 33.30 -30.46
N LEU A 99 24.45 32.32 -29.55
CA LEU A 99 25.62 31.43 -29.46
C LEU A 99 25.90 30.62 -30.74
N PHE A 100 24.87 30.32 -31.54
CA PHE A 100 25.01 29.61 -32.82
C PHE A 100 25.16 30.58 -34.00
N LYS A 101 24.51 31.75 -33.91
CA LYS A 101 24.52 32.80 -34.95
C LYS A 101 25.76 33.69 -34.99
N MET A 102 26.66 33.64 -34.01
CA MET A 102 27.88 34.47 -34.03
C MET A 102 28.84 34.05 -35.15
N ASP A 103 29.00 34.91 -36.16
CA ASP A 103 30.15 34.83 -37.07
C ASP A 103 31.40 35.31 -36.32
N HIS A 104 32.35 34.38 -36.19
CA HIS A 104 33.68 34.60 -35.62
C HIS A 104 34.73 34.05 -36.60
N GLY A 105 34.63 34.49 -37.86
CA GLY A 105 35.53 34.15 -38.95
C GLY A 105 37.01 34.22 -38.57
N GLY A 106 37.66 33.04 -38.60
CA GLY A 106 39.09 32.85 -38.33
C GLY A 106 39.44 32.26 -36.97
N ILE A 107 38.48 32.03 -36.06
CA ILE A 107 38.73 31.18 -34.88
C ILE A 107 39.02 29.75 -35.35
N ARG A 108 40.18 29.23 -34.97
CA ARG A 108 40.60 27.85 -35.29
C ARG A 108 40.01 26.89 -34.28
N THR A 109 39.53 25.73 -34.71
CA THR A 109 39.03 24.69 -33.81
C THR A 109 39.65 23.34 -34.09
N GLU A 110 40.12 22.67 -33.04
CA GLU A 110 40.65 21.30 -33.09
C GLU A 110 39.76 20.38 -32.23
N GLU A 111 39.54 19.14 -32.69
CA GLU A 111 38.87 18.09 -31.92
C GLU A 111 39.78 16.86 -31.88
N TRP A 112 40.05 16.33 -30.68
CA TRP A 112 40.89 15.14 -30.51
C TRP A 112 40.35 14.23 -29.40
N TYR A 113 40.92 13.02 -29.32
CA TYR A 113 40.71 12.10 -28.21
C TYR A 113 42.04 11.86 -27.52
N GLY A 114 42.19 12.35 -26.29
CA GLY A 114 43.27 11.89 -25.42
C GLY A 114 42.97 10.49 -24.88
N ARG A 115 43.95 9.88 -24.19
CA ARG A 115 43.70 8.73 -23.33
C ARG A 115 43.99 9.12 -21.90
N ASN A 116 43.12 8.71 -20.97
CA ASN A 116 43.43 8.80 -19.55
C ASN A 116 44.29 7.61 -19.11
N SER A 117 44.77 7.69 -17.87
CA SER A 117 45.48 6.67 -17.11
C SER A 117 44.75 5.32 -16.98
N ARG A 118 43.44 5.26 -17.27
CA ARG A 118 42.63 4.03 -17.32
C ARG A 118 42.38 3.53 -18.76
N GLY A 119 43.03 4.14 -19.76
CA GLY A 119 43.03 3.75 -21.17
C GLY A 119 41.84 4.26 -22.01
N MET A 120 40.90 4.98 -21.42
CA MET A 120 39.64 5.43 -22.04
C MET A 120 39.85 6.64 -22.96
N GLU A 121 39.04 6.74 -24.03
CA GLU A 121 39.07 7.88 -24.95
C GLU A 121 38.39 9.16 -24.39
N ILE A 122 39.28 10.06 -23.94
CA ILE A 122 39.19 11.48 -23.58
C ILE A 122 38.73 12.46 -24.66
N PHE A 123 37.44 12.66 -24.99
CA PHE A 123 37.10 13.69 -25.99
C PHE A 123 37.41 15.10 -25.48
N CYS A 124 38.21 15.83 -26.27
CA CYS A 124 38.65 17.18 -26.00
C CYS A 124 38.48 18.06 -27.25
N LYS A 125 38.22 19.35 -27.03
CA LYS A 125 38.05 20.36 -28.09
C LYS A 125 38.76 21.67 -27.74
N SER A 126 39.30 22.35 -28.74
CA SER A 126 39.86 23.70 -28.60
C SER A 126 39.22 24.74 -29.52
N TRP A 127 39.35 26.00 -29.11
CA TRP A 127 39.04 27.20 -29.89
C TRP A 127 40.20 28.19 -29.68
N LEU A 128 40.94 28.46 -30.75
CA LEU A 128 42.16 29.28 -30.71
C LEU A 128 41.99 30.55 -31.56
N PRO A 129 42.65 31.67 -31.19
CA PRO A 129 42.76 32.86 -32.04
C PRO A 129 43.38 32.57 -33.43
N LYS A 130 43.29 33.55 -34.35
CA LYS A 130 43.80 33.42 -35.73
C LYS A 130 45.30 33.14 -35.74
N VAL A 131 45.80 32.62 -36.86
CA VAL A 131 47.26 32.49 -37.05
C VAL A 131 47.85 33.89 -37.10
N GLY A 132 48.69 34.23 -36.11
CA GLY A 132 49.29 35.56 -35.93
C GLY A 132 48.72 36.38 -34.77
N ASP A 133 47.54 36.04 -34.25
CA ASP A 133 46.98 36.70 -33.06
C ASP A 133 47.79 36.32 -31.80
N ARG A 134 48.12 37.30 -30.95
CA ARG A 134 48.76 37.04 -29.65
C ARG A 134 47.77 36.40 -28.68
N ILE A 135 48.05 35.18 -28.25
CA ILE A 135 47.32 34.51 -27.17
C ILE A 135 47.70 35.17 -25.84
N LYS A 136 46.70 35.55 -25.03
CA LYS A 136 46.83 36.24 -23.73
C LYS A 136 46.91 35.27 -22.55
N GLY A 137 46.21 34.15 -22.65
CA GLY A 137 46.05 33.14 -21.60
C GLY A 137 45.20 31.97 -22.12
N ALA A 138 45.08 30.93 -21.31
CA ALA A 138 44.28 29.74 -21.61
C ALA A 138 43.12 29.58 -20.61
N LEU A 139 41.99 29.06 -21.09
CA LEU A 139 40.80 28.78 -20.30
C LEU A 139 40.33 27.34 -20.52
N CYS A 140 40.33 26.54 -19.45
CA CYS A 140 39.92 25.14 -19.47
C CYS A 140 38.51 24.96 -18.87
N PHE A 141 37.55 24.47 -19.66
CA PHE A 141 36.12 24.41 -19.30
C PHE A 141 35.63 23.02 -18.87
N CYS A 142 34.84 23.03 -17.79
CA CYS A 142 34.15 21.92 -17.15
C CYS A 142 32.62 22.07 -17.30
N HIS A 143 31.95 21.14 -17.98
CA HIS A 143 30.51 21.23 -18.28
C HIS A 143 29.60 20.73 -17.13
N GLY A 144 28.34 21.18 -17.10
CA GLY A 144 27.34 20.71 -16.13
C GLY A 144 26.90 19.24 -16.30
N TYR A 145 26.16 18.69 -15.32
CA TYR A 145 25.68 17.30 -15.36
C TYR A 145 24.80 17.04 -16.58
N GLY A 146 25.08 15.95 -17.30
CA GLY A 146 24.36 15.57 -18.51
C GLY A 146 24.61 16.43 -19.75
N SER A 147 25.41 17.49 -19.64
CA SER A 147 25.80 18.37 -20.74
C SER A 147 26.98 17.80 -21.56
N THR A 148 27.52 18.61 -22.45
CA THR A 148 28.73 18.35 -23.27
C THR A 148 29.35 19.69 -23.68
N CYS A 149 30.67 19.72 -23.85
CA CYS A 149 31.38 20.89 -24.38
C CYS A 149 31.08 21.21 -25.86
N THR A 150 30.39 20.31 -26.57
CA THR A 150 30.20 20.39 -28.03
C THR A 150 29.00 21.23 -28.50
N PHE A 151 28.08 21.63 -27.61
CA PHE A 151 26.85 22.35 -27.94
C PHE A 151 26.97 23.87 -27.63
N PHE A 152 26.17 24.42 -26.71
CA PHE A 152 26.16 25.86 -26.35
C PHE A 152 27.55 26.45 -26.08
N PHE A 153 28.43 25.72 -25.39
CA PHE A 153 29.79 26.17 -25.10
C PHE A 153 30.61 26.47 -26.36
N GLY A 154 30.27 25.87 -27.51
CA GLY A 154 30.91 26.19 -28.79
C GLY A 154 30.69 27.61 -29.29
N GLY A 155 29.65 28.32 -28.83
CA GLY A 155 29.48 29.76 -29.08
C GLY A 155 30.26 30.62 -28.08
N ILE A 156 30.14 30.29 -26.80
CA ILE A 156 30.85 30.91 -25.67
C ILE A 156 32.36 30.92 -25.94
N ALA A 157 32.93 29.76 -26.24
CA ALA A 157 34.35 29.59 -26.52
C ALA A 157 34.83 30.42 -27.71
N LYS A 158 34.05 30.53 -28.80
CA LYS A 158 34.43 31.39 -29.92
C LYS A 158 34.49 32.88 -29.51
N ARG A 159 33.53 33.39 -28.72
CA ARG A 159 33.51 34.82 -28.30
C ARG A 159 34.67 35.15 -27.36
N ILE A 160 35.01 34.25 -26.43
CA ILE A 160 36.18 34.43 -25.54
C ILE A 160 37.48 34.29 -26.36
N ALA A 161 37.56 33.33 -27.30
CA ALA A 161 38.72 33.20 -28.20
C ALA A 161 38.91 34.44 -29.08
N ALA A 162 37.84 35.07 -29.57
CA ALA A 162 37.89 36.33 -30.30
C ALA A 162 38.40 37.52 -29.45
N SER A 163 38.47 37.40 -28.13
CA SER A 163 39.12 38.37 -27.23
C SER A 163 40.61 38.07 -26.96
N GLY A 164 41.16 37.00 -27.54
CA GLY A 164 42.59 36.66 -27.52
C GLY A 164 43.00 35.48 -26.61
N TYR A 165 42.07 34.61 -26.20
CA TYR A 165 42.37 33.49 -25.28
C TYR A 165 42.29 32.14 -25.98
N ALA A 166 43.11 31.19 -25.57
CA ALA A 166 43.04 29.80 -26.03
C ALA A 166 42.04 29.03 -25.16
N ILE A 167 40.90 28.62 -25.72
CA ILE A 167 39.86 27.91 -24.97
C ILE A 167 39.98 26.41 -25.22
N TYR A 168 39.90 25.62 -24.16
CA TYR A 168 39.93 24.17 -24.20
C TYR A 168 38.78 23.61 -23.36
N ALA A 169 38.19 22.49 -23.77
CA ALA A 169 37.13 21.84 -23.03
C ALA A 169 37.19 20.32 -23.20
N VAL A 170 36.68 19.61 -22.19
CA VAL A 170 36.68 18.14 -22.10
C VAL A 170 35.26 17.64 -21.84
N ASP A 171 34.86 16.53 -22.47
CA ASP A 171 33.68 15.76 -22.08
C ASP A 171 34.10 14.67 -21.07
N TYR A 172 33.42 14.53 -19.93
CA TYR A 172 33.81 13.55 -18.91
C TYR A 172 33.59 12.09 -19.35
N PRO A 173 34.24 11.09 -18.71
CA PRO A 173 33.89 9.68 -18.88
C PRO A 173 32.39 9.45 -18.68
N GLY A 174 31.74 8.84 -19.67
CA GLY A 174 30.29 8.65 -19.66
C GLY A 174 29.45 9.86 -20.07
N PHE A 175 30.04 10.93 -20.61
CA PHE A 175 29.32 12.10 -21.12
C PHE A 175 29.77 12.47 -22.55
N GLY A 176 28.96 13.28 -23.24
CA GLY A 176 29.24 13.78 -24.59
C GLY A 176 29.82 12.73 -25.56
N LEU A 177 31.00 12.99 -26.12
CA LEU A 177 31.67 12.10 -27.10
C LEU A 177 32.71 11.14 -26.49
N SER A 178 33.03 11.32 -25.21
CA SER A 178 33.99 10.49 -24.47
C SER A 178 33.49 9.07 -24.20
N GLU A 179 34.42 8.14 -24.00
CA GLU A 179 34.11 6.75 -23.63
C GLU A 179 33.45 6.62 -22.25
N GLY A 180 32.86 5.45 -21.99
CA GLY A 180 32.13 5.16 -20.76
C GLY A 180 30.61 5.15 -20.92
N LEU A 181 29.94 4.65 -19.88
CA LEU A 181 28.50 4.45 -19.80
C LEU A 181 27.76 5.78 -19.59
N HIS A 182 26.74 6.07 -20.40
CA HIS A 182 26.14 7.41 -20.44
C HIS A 182 25.54 7.83 -19.08
N GLY A 183 25.93 8.98 -18.54
CA GLY A 183 25.45 9.50 -17.26
C GLY A 183 25.94 8.73 -16.03
N TYR A 184 27.04 7.96 -16.16
CA TYR A 184 27.61 7.15 -15.09
C TYR A 184 28.96 7.70 -14.58
N ILE A 185 28.91 8.34 -13.41
CA ILE A 185 30.10 8.63 -12.58
C ILE A 185 30.22 7.49 -11.55
N PRO A 186 31.32 6.68 -11.56
CA PRO A 186 31.56 5.64 -10.57
C PRO A 186 32.21 6.19 -9.28
N ASN A 187 33.08 7.19 -9.43
CA ASN A 187 33.83 7.87 -8.38
C ASN A 187 34.05 9.32 -8.84
N PHE A 188 33.65 10.31 -8.03
CA PHE A 188 33.79 11.72 -8.42
C PHE A 188 35.26 12.18 -8.43
N ASP A 189 36.10 11.62 -7.57
CA ASP A 189 37.52 12.00 -7.47
C ASP A 189 38.39 11.46 -8.60
N GLU A 190 38.02 10.32 -9.18
CA GLU A 190 38.61 9.80 -10.42
C GLU A 190 38.27 10.70 -11.62
N LEU A 191 37.01 11.16 -11.73
CA LEU A 191 36.58 12.09 -12.77
C LEU A 191 37.37 13.42 -12.69
N VAL A 192 37.57 13.96 -11.49
CA VAL A 192 38.44 15.13 -11.29
C VAL A 192 39.89 14.83 -11.71
N GLY A 193 40.40 13.61 -11.43
CA GLY A 193 41.72 13.17 -11.89
C GLY A 193 41.86 13.11 -13.41
N ASP A 194 40.85 12.58 -14.12
CA ASP A 194 40.82 12.53 -15.58
C ASP A 194 40.91 13.94 -16.20
N VAL A 195 40.20 14.90 -15.60
CA VAL A 195 40.17 16.30 -16.06
C VAL A 195 41.52 16.99 -15.82
N ILE A 196 42.15 16.75 -14.67
CA ILE A 196 43.52 17.23 -14.37
C ILE A 196 44.52 16.64 -15.37
N GLU A 197 44.41 15.34 -15.69
CA GLU A 197 45.26 14.66 -16.67
C GLU A 197 45.17 15.34 -18.04
N GLN A 198 43.96 15.53 -18.59
CA GLN A 198 43.77 16.18 -19.89
C GLN A 198 44.18 17.67 -19.90
N PHE A 199 43.91 18.43 -18.82
CA PHE A 199 44.31 19.84 -18.76
C PHE A 199 45.83 20.03 -18.54
N THR A 200 46.51 19.07 -17.90
CA THR A 200 47.98 19.06 -17.77
C THR A 200 48.65 18.87 -19.14
N ASP A 201 48.16 17.95 -19.97
CA ASP A 201 48.63 17.76 -21.34
C ASP A 201 48.45 19.04 -22.18
N VAL A 202 47.31 19.73 -22.03
CA VAL A 202 47.06 21.01 -22.70
C VAL A 202 48.03 22.10 -22.21
N LYS A 203 48.32 22.18 -20.90
CA LYS A 203 49.29 23.14 -20.33
C LYS A 203 50.73 22.90 -20.82
N GLY A 204 51.03 21.71 -21.34
CA GLY A 204 52.28 21.38 -22.02
C GLY A 204 52.41 21.88 -23.47
N ARG A 205 51.31 22.26 -24.14
CA ARG A 205 51.30 22.65 -25.57
C ARG A 205 52.04 23.95 -25.85
N SER A 206 52.77 23.98 -26.97
CA SER A 206 53.62 25.10 -27.43
C SER A 206 52.92 26.47 -27.47
N GLU A 207 51.63 26.49 -27.78
CA GLU A 207 50.84 27.70 -28.01
C GLU A 207 50.42 28.41 -26.70
N VAL A 208 50.50 27.70 -25.57
CA VAL A 208 50.02 28.19 -24.25
C VAL A 208 50.99 27.96 -23.10
N LYS A 209 52.09 27.24 -23.34
CA LYS A 209 53.14 26.97 -22.35
C LYS A 209 53.73 28.28 -21.80
N GLY A 210 53.51 28.52 -20.51
CA GLY A 210 53.98 29.72 -19.81
C GLY A 210 53.02 30.92 -19.87
N LEU A 211 51.80 30.76 -20.40
CA LEU A 211 50.72 31.74 -20.27
C LEU A 211 49.84 31.45 -19.04
N PRO A 212 49.12 32.46 -18.50
CA PRO A 212 48.15 32.27 -17.42
C PRO A 212 47.06 31.26 -17.80
N PHE A 213 46.67 30.42 -16.84
CA PHE A 213 45.92 29.19 -17.07
C PHE A 213 44.75 29.05 -16.09
N PHE A 214 43.55 29.38 -16.56
CA PHE A 214 42.33 29.46 -15.75
C PHE A 214 41.44 28.22 -15.92
N VAL A 215 40.69 27.84 -14.88
CA VAL A 215 39.72 26.74 -14.94
C VAL A 215 38.30 27.28 -14.72
N MET A 216 37.40 27.05 -15.67
CA MET A 216 36.00 27.47 -15.61
C MET A 216 35.07 26.27 -15.48
N GLY A 217 34.03 26.39 -14.67
CA GLY A 217 33.05 25.32 -14.47
C GLY A 217 31.62 25.81 -14.28
N GLU A 218 30.69 25.18 -15.00
CA GLU A 218 29.24 25.42 -14.88
C GLU A 218 28.58 24.30 -14.06
N SER A 219 27.75 24.62 -13.05
CA SER A 219 26.94 23.61 -12.33
C SER A 219 27.81 22.52 -11.68
N MET A 220 27.60 21.24 -12.00
CA MET A 220 28.50 20.13 -11.62
C MET A 220 29.96 20.37 -12.08
N GLY A 221 30.16 21.02 -13.22
CA GLY A 221 31.48 21.42 -13.69
C GLY A 221 32.15 22.43 -12.76
N GLY A 222 31.37 23.31 -12.11
CA GLY A 222 31.86 24.20 -11.04
C GLY A 222 32.37 23.42 -9.82
N ALA A 223 31.73 22.30 -9.47
CA ALA A 223 32.22 21.39 -8.44
C ALA A 223 33.52 20.67 -8.85
N VAL A 224 33.67 20.34 -10.14
CA VAL A 224 34.95 19.84 -10.69
C VAL A 224 36.03 20.91 -10.57
N SER A 225 35.78 22.15 -10.99
CA SER A 225 36.73 23.27 -10.87
C SER A 225 37.13 23.56 -9.41
N LEU A 226 36.18 23.51 -8.48
CA LEU A 226 36.46 23.61 -7.04
C LEU A 226 37.35 22.46 -6.54
N LYS A 227 37.08 21.21 -6.91
CA LYS A 227 37.93 20.07 -6.52
C LYS A 227 39.28 20.02 -7.25
N ILE A 228 39.44 20.73 -8.37
CA ILE A 228 40.75 20.99 -8.97
C ILE A 228 41.53 21.99 -8.11
N ASN A 229 40.92 23.13 -7.74
CA ASN A 229 41.54 24.13 -6.85
C ASN A 229 41.93 23.53 -5.48
N LEU A 230 41.05 22.72 -4.87
CA LEU A 230 41.32 22.08 -3.58
C LEU A 230 42.40 20.98 -3.63
N LYS A 231 42.70 20.42 -4.81
CA LYS A 231 43.77 19.42 -4.99
C LYS A 231 45.11 20.04 -5.39
N GLU A 232 45.09 21.09 -6.20
CA GLU A 232 46.27 21.64 -6.87
C GLU A 232 46.23 23.18 -6.92
N PRO A 233 46.09 23.89 -5.77
CA PRO A 233 45.82 25.33 -5.75
C PRO A 233 46.89 26.15 -6.49
N ASP A 234 48.16 25.80 -6.32
CA ASP A 234 49.30 26.52 -6.92
C ASP A 234 49.52 26.23 -8.41
N LYS A 235 48.70 25.36 -9.04
CA LYS A 235 48.86 25.00 -10.47
C LYS A 235 48.00 25.82 -11.44
N TRP A 236 47.02 26.58 -10.95
CA TRP A 236 46.03 27.26 -11.78
C TRP A 236 45.95 28.73 -11.40
N ASP A 237 46.01 29.62 -12.38
CA ASP A 237 46.14 31.07 -12.18
C ASP A 237 44.81 31.73 -11.75
N GLY A 238 43.71 30.97 -11.74
CA GLY A 238 42.42 31.35 -11.16
C GLY A 238 41.29 30.39 -11.54
N VAL A 239 40.17 30.47 -10.82
CA VAL A 239 38.95 29.69 -11.11
C VAL A 239 37.72 30.56 -11.35
N ILE A 240 36.90 30.15 -12.32
CA ILE A 240 35.66 30.83 -12.72
C ILE A 240 34.48 29.86 -12.49
N LEU A 241 33.60 30.21 -11.55
CA LEU A 241 32.55 29.33 -11.04
C LEU A 241 31.19 29.90 -11.44
N VAL A 242 30.47 29.19 -12.32
CA VAL A 242 29.16 29.59 -12.84
C VAL A 242 28.10 28.67 -12.27
N ALA A 243 27.16 29.23 -11.49
CA ALA A 243 26.12 28.50 -10.76
C ALA A 243 26.66 27.20 -10.09
N PRO A 244 27.73 27.28 -9.27
CA PRO A 244 28.49 26.10 -8.88
C PRO A 244 27.72 25.16 -7.93
N MET A 245 27.81 23.86 -8.19
CA MET A 245 27.22 22.81 -7.36
C MET A 245 28.00 22.60 -6.04
N CYS A 246 27.91 23.57 -5.12
CA CYS A 246 28.57 23.52 -3.81
C CYS A 246 27.77 22.73 -2.75
N LYS A 247 26.43 22.85 -2.78
CA LYS A 247 25.46 22.15 -1.93
C LYS A 247 24.21 21.87 -2.76
N ILE A 248 23.50 20.78 -2.49
CA ILE A 248 22.17 20.51 -3.07
C ILE A 248 21.12 21.24 -2.21
N ALA A 249 20.26 22.03 -2.86
CA ALA A 249 19.17 22.74 -2.18
C ALA A 249 18.26 21.79 -1.40
N GLU A 250 17.73 22.22 -0.26
CA GLU A 250 17.02 21.34 0.68
C GLU A 250 15.69 20.83 0.07
N ASP A 251 15.05 21.65 -0.76
CA ASP A 251 13.90 21.35 -1.65
C ASP A 251 14.15 20.22 -2.67
N VAL A 252 15.42 19.94 -2.95
CA VAL A 252 15.91 18.95 -3.93
C VAL A 252 16.52 17.74 -3.22
N MET A 253 16.87 17.87 -1.94
CA MET A 253 17.48 16.81 -1.13
C MET A 253 16.49 15.64 -0.91
N PRO A 254 16.84 14.39 -1.27
CA PRO A 254 16.00 13.25 -0.97
C PRO A 254 15.81 13.06 0.54
N PRO A 255 14.60 12.66 1.03
CA PRO A 255 14.39 12.37 2.45
C PRO A 255 15.39 11.35 3.00
N ALA A 256 15.72 11.43 4.30
CA ALA A 256 16.78 10.62 4.91
C ALA A 256 16.63 9.09 4.77
N ILE A 257 15.40 8.58 4.54
CA ILE A 257 15.16 7.18 4.20
C ILE A 257 15.56 6.84 2.75
N VAL A 258 15.35 7.78 1.82
CA VAL A 258 15.80 7.68 0.43
C VAL A 258 17.31 7.83 0.33
N LEU A 259 17.95 8.65 1.17
CA LEU A 259 19.43 8.71 1.27
C LEU A 259 20.04 7.37 1.74
N LYS A 260 19.40 6.69 2.71
CA LYS A 260 19.82 5.34 3.14
C LYS A 260 19.60 4.29 2.06
N LEU A 261 18.52 4.39 1.28
CA LEU A 261 18.27 3.54 0.12
C LEU A 261 19.26 3.83 -1.03
N LEU A 262 19.62 5.09 -1.27
CA LEU A 262 20.62 5.53 -2.24
C LEU A 262 21.97 4.87 -1.97
N ALA A 263 22.50 5.00 -0.75
CA ALA A 263 23.77 4.40 -0.32
C ALA A 263 23.79 2.86 -0.39
N LEU A 264 22.61 2.22 -0.39
CA LEU A 264 22.45 0.78 -0.57
C LEU A 264 22.42 0.40 -2.06
N MET A 265 21.62 1.11 -2.85
CA MET A 265 21.48 0.86 -4.28
C MET A 265 22.73 1.25 -5.08
N SER A 266 23.56 2.18 -4.59
CA SER A 266 24.86 2.53 -5.18
C SER A 266 25.89 1.41 -5.12
N GLU A 267 25.77 0.48 -4.17
CA GLU A 267 26.64 -0.70 -4.06
C GLU A 267 26.02 -1.93 -4.74
N VAL A 268 24.70 -2.10 -4.67
CA VAL A 268 24.00 -3.31 -5.18
C VAL A 268 23.63 -3.21 -6.66
N LEU A 269 23.29 -2.02 -7.16
CA LEU A 269 22.98 -1.75 -8.58
C LEU A 269 23.56 -0.39 -9.03
N PRO A 270 24.89 -0.22 -9.05
CA PRO A 270 25.55 1.06 -9.32
C PRO A 270 25.10 1.72 -10.63
N GLU A 271 24.97 0.94 -11.70
CA GLU A 271 24.64 1.41 -13.06
C GLU A 271 23.15 1.67 -13.31
N ALA A 272 22.26 1.25 -12.40
CA ALA A 272 20.82 1.25 -12.67
C ALA A 272 20.22 2.67 -12.61
N LYS A 273 19.41 3.00 -13.63
CA LYS A 273 18.73 4.30 -13.85
C LYS A 273 17.52 4.48 -12.90
N LEU A 274 17.77 4.46 -11.59
CA LEU A 274 16.74 4.34 -10.56
C LEU A 274 16.20 5.68 -10.04
N PHE A 275 16.94 6.78 -10.18
CA PHE A 275 16.60 8.05 -9.52
C PHE A 275 16.02 9.04 -10.51
N PRO A 276 14.73 9.42 -10.40
CA PRO A 276 14.09 10.35 -11.33
C PRO A 276 14.83 11.68 -11.40
N GLN A 277 15.30 12.03 -12.58
CA GLN A 277 15.76 13.39 -12.85
C GLN A 277 14.50 14.23 -13.14
N LYS A 278 14.19 15.22 -12.30
CA LYS A 278 13.18 16.23 -12.63
C LYS A 278 13.62 16.94 -13.92
N ASP A 279 12.69 17.24 -14.82
CA ASP A 279 12.98 18.15 -15.92
C ASP A 279 13.15 19.57 -15.33
N THR A 280 14.39 20.02 -15.22
CA THR A 280 14.72 21.35 -14.70
C THR A 280 14.72 22.42 -15.79
N SER A 281 14.33 22.12 -17.04
CA SER A 281 14.44 23.09 -18.14
C SER A 281 13.64 24.38 -17.90
N GLU A 282 12.52 24.32 -17.16
CA GLU A 282 11.74 25.50 -16.73
C GLU A 282 12.42 26.31 -15.60
N LEU A 283 13.31 25.67 -14.82
CA LEU A 283 14.06 26.27 -13.72
C LEU A 283 15.45 26.77 -14.17
N SER A 284 15.97 26.20 -15.26
CA SER A 284 17.32 26.47 -15.76
C SER A 284 17.36 27.55 -16.84
N TYR A 285 16.32 27.67 -17.66
CA TYR A 285 16.25 28.60 -18.79
C TYR A 285 15.14 29.62 -18.56
N ARG A 286 15.51 30.90 -18.41
CA ARG A 286 14.58 32.01 -18.27
C ARG A 286 13.89 32.34 -19.59
N ASP A 287 14.62 32.31 -20.70
CA ASP A 287 14.07 32.54 -22.05
C ASP A 287 13.48 31.22 -22.63
N PRO A 288 12.16 31.16 -22.91
CA PRO A 288 11.52 30.01 -23.55
C PRO A 288 12.10 29.65 -24.93
N LYS A 289 12.66 30.63 -25.67
CA LYS A 289 13.36 30.41 -26.95
C LYS A 289 14.62 29.59 -26.72
N ASN A 290 15.48 30.03 -25.80
CA ASN A 290 16.75 29.35 -25.51
C ASN A 290 16.52 27.99 -24.84
N ARG A 291 15.43 27.85 -24.05
CA ARG A 291 14.91 26.56 -23.58
C ARG A 291 14.53 25.61 -24.72
N LYS A 292 13.84 26.09 -25.76
CA LYS A 292 13.52 25.29 -26.97
C LYS A 292 14.79 24.89 -27.72
N THR A 293 15.77 25.79 -27.82
CA THR A 293 17.09 25.52 -28.41
C THR A 293 17.85 24.41 -27.65
N ALA A 294 17.76 24.35 -26.32
CA ALA A 294 18.32 23.26 -25.50
C ALA A 294 17.69 21.88 -25.80
N GLY A 295 16.47 21.85 -26.35
CA GLY A 295 15.81 20.65 -26.85
C GLY A 295 16.65 19.89 -27.89
N TYR A 296 17.34 20.61 -28.77
CA TYR A 296 18.13 20.05 -29.88
C TYR A 296 19.49 19.47 -29.46
N ASN A 297 19.90 19.58 -28.19
CA ASN A 297 21.06 18.87 -27.66
C ASN A 297 20.74 17.37 -27.48
N VAL A 298 20.67 16.63 -28.59
CA VAL A 298 20.23 15.23 -28.64
C VAL A 298 21.21 14.23 -28.00
N ILE A 299 22.48 14.59 -27.82
CA ILE A 299 23.48 13.73 -27.16
C ILE A 299 23.57 13.92 -25.65
N SER A 300 22.92 14.94 -25.08
CA SER A 300 22.82 15.13 -23.63
C SER A 300 22.15 13.96 -22.91
N TYR A 301 22.51 13.77 -21.64
CA TYR A 301 21.87 12.80 -20.76
C TYR A 301 20.54 13.36 -20.25
N LYS A 302 19.44 12.64 -20.51
CA LYS A 302 18.07 12.99 -20.12
C LYS A 302 17.30 11.79 -19.52
N ASP A 303 18.03 10.76 -19.08
CA ASP A 303 17.47 9.56 -18.42
C ASP A 303 17.52 9.73 -16.88
N ASN A 304 16.75 8.91 -16.15
CA ASN A 304 16.90 8.80 -14.70
C ASN A 304 18.37 8.57 -14.28
N MET A 305 18.83 9.32 -13.29
CA MET A 305 20.18 9.27 -12.76
C MET A 305 20.50 7.89 -12.17
N ARG A 306 21.76 7.46 -12.35
CA ARG A 306 22.23 6.13 -11.93
C ARG A 306 22.57 6.09 -10.45
N SER A 307 22.32 4.96 -9.80
CA SER A 307 22.44 4.79 -8.34
C SER A 307 23.78 5.24 -7.77
N ARG A 308 24.89 4.85 -8.42
CA ARG A 308 26.23 5.26 -7.96
C ARG A 308 26.43 6.76 -8.09
N THR A 309 26.06 7.31 -9.24
CA THR A 309 26.25 8.71 -9.61
C THR A 309 25.50 9.66 -8.69
N ALA A 310 24.27 9.34 -8.29
CA ALA A 310 23.53 10.11 -7.29
C ALA A 310 24.27 10.19 -5.94
N VAL A 311 24.87 9.07 -5.50
CA VAL A 311 25.66 9.01 -4.25
C VAL A 311 27.01 9.71 -4.39
N GLU A 312 27.68 9.63 -5.53
CA GLU A 312 28.94 10.34 -5.78
C GLU A 312 28.77 11.87 -5.84
N LEU A 313 27.65 12.38 -6.38
CA LEU A 313 27.33 13.81 -6.35
C LEU A 313 27.04 14.30 -4.92
N LEU A 314 26.29 13.53 -4.13
CA LEU A 314 26.04 13.83 -2.70
C LEU A 314 27.35 13.87 -1.89
N LYS A 315 28.27 12.93 -2.14
CA LYS A 315 29.62 12.95 -1.54
C LYS A 315 30.40 14.19 -1.96
N ALA A 316 30.41 14.52 -3.25
CA ALA A 316 31.17 15.66 -3.78
C ALA A 316 30.71 16.99 -3.18
N THR A 317 29.40 17.24 -3.05
CA THR A 317 28.88 18.44 -2.38
C THR A 317 29.22 18.47 -0.89
N SER A 318 29.05 17.34 -0.17
CA SER A 318 29.37 17.28 1.26
C SER A 318 30.86 17.49 1.53
N ASP A 319 31.74 17.03 0.64
CA ASP A 319 33.19 17.25 0.73
C ASP A 319 33.53 18.73 0.50
N ILE A 320 33.03 19.32 -0.59
CA ILE A 320 33.23 20.74 -0.93
C ILE A 320 32.73 21.66 0.20
N GLU A 321 31.54 21.40 0.76
CA GLU A 321 30.96 22.21 1.85
C GLU A 321 31.85 22.22 3.11
N THR A 322 32.57 21.13 3.39
CA THR A 322 33.53 21.03 4.50
C THR A 322 34.92 21.62 4.22
N GLN A 323 35.16 22.12 3.01
CA GLN A 323 36.47 22.65 2.58
C GLN A 323 36.40 24.03 1.89
N LEU A 324 35.26 24.72 1.97
CA LEU A 324 35.07 26.07 1.39
C LEU A 324 36.10 27.09 1.89
N ASP A 325 36.58 26.92 3.12
CA ASP A 325 37.62 27.74 3.76
C ASP A 325 38.98 27.64 3.06
N LYS A 326 39.28 26.50 2.43
CA LYS A 326 40.58 26.21 1.79
C LYS A 326 40.69 26.72 0.34
N VAL A 327 39.56 27.13 -0.26
CA VAL A 327 39.52 27.66 -1.62
C VAL A 327 40.38 28.93 -1.70
N SER A 328 41.35 28.93 -2.61
CA SER A 328 42.46 29.91 -2.65
C SER A 328 42.94 30.19 -4.08
N GLY A 329 43.82 31.18 -4.27
CA GLY A 329 44.08 31.78 -5.59
C GLY A 329 42.90 32.65 -6.07
N PRO A 330 42.95 33.26 -7.27
CA PRO A 330 41.87 34.11 -7.78
C PRO A 330 40.56 33.35 -8.02
N VAL A 331 39.43 33.92 -7.60
CA VAL A 331 38.09 33.29 -7.69
C VAL A 331 37.04 34.27 -8.21
N LEU A 332 36.48 34.01 -9.40
CA LEU A 332 35.26 34.67 -9.89
C LEU A 332 34.06 33.75 -9.72
N ILE A 333 33.00 34.22 -9.07
CA ILE A 333 31.74 33.50 -8.85
C ILE A 333 30.60 34.26 -9.52
N LEU A 334 29.87 33.59 -10.42
CA LEU A 334 28.76 34.13 -11.19
C LEU A 334 27.51 33.26 -10.97
N HIS A 335 26.39 33.84 -10.53
CA HIS A 335 25.18 33.07 -10.21
C HIS A 335 23.91 33.88 -10.55
N GLY A 336 22.88 33.20 -11.06
CA GLY A 336 21.53 33.77 -11.13
C GLY A 336 20.93 33.97 -9.73
N ALA A 337 20.25 35.08 -9.49
CA ALA A 337 19.60 35.35 -8.19
C ALA A 337 18.35 34.48 -7.95
N GLU A 338 17.74 33.95 -9.01
CA GLU A 338 16.51 33.12 -9.00
C GLU A 338 16.80 31.65 -9.36
N ASP A 339 18.05 31.21 -9.26
CA ASP A 339 18.43 29.81 -9.48
C ASP A 339 17.74 28.88 -8.46
N LYS A 340 17.09 27.84 -9.00
CA LYS A 340 16.32 26.81 -8.27
C LYS A 340 16.88 25.40 -8.50
N VAL A 341 18.08 25.31 -9.06
CA VAL A 341 18.85 24.09 -9.31
C VAL A 341 20.11 24.07 -8.44
N THR A 342 20.80 25.21 -8.32
CA THR A 342 21.83 25.46 -7.29
C THR A 342 21.47 26.67 -6.44
N ASP A 343 21.89 26.68 -5.18
CA ASP A 343 21.51 27.72 -4.22
C ASP A 343 22.50 28.91 -4.27
N PRO A 344 22.06 30.13 -4.64
CA PRO A 344 22.91 31.32 -4.67
C PRO A 344 23.39 31.77 -3.28
N LEU A 345 22.71 31.41 -2.19
CA LEU A 345 23.17 31.65 -0.81
C LEU A 345 24.46 30.86 -0.52
N VAL A 346 24.62 29.67 -1.10
CA VAL A 346 25.83 28.86 -0.93
C VAL A 346 26.99 29.43 -1.73
N SER A 347 26.73 30.18 -2.81
CA SER A 347 27.74 30.99 -3.49
C SER A 347 28.15 32.23 -2.69
N ARG A 348 27.25 32.83 -1.90
CA ARG A 348 27.63 33.82 -0.87
C ARG A 348 28.50 33.18 0.22
N LEU A 349 28.12 32.02 0.73
CA LEU A 349 28.87 31.29 1.76
C LEU A 349 30.29 30.89 1.30
N LEU A 350 30.44 30.48 0.03
CA LEU A 350 31.73 30.26 -0.60
C LEU A 350 32.55 31.56 -0.69
N TYR A 351 31.94 32.64 -1.18
CA TYR A 351 32.59 33.96 -1.24
C TYR A 351 33.08 34.42 0.15
N GLU A 352 32.26 34.28 1.18
CA GLU A 352 32.61 34.65 2.55
C GLU A 352 33.76 33.80 3.08
N LYS A 353 33.65 32.46 3.01
CA LYS A 353 34.61 31.53 3.63
C LYS A 353 35.95 31.40 2.92
N ALA A 354 36.02 31.53 1.59
CA ALA A 354 37.24 31.24 0.83
C ALA A 354 38.46 32.04 1.32
N SER A 355 39.59 31.36 1.57
CA SER A 355 40.88 31.98 1.91
C SER A 355 41.49 32.84 0.79
N SER A 356 40.87 32.86 -0.39
CA SER A 356 41.24 33.78 -1.47
C SER A 356 41.16 35.26 -1.03
N LYS A 357 42.20 36.01 -1.40
CA LYS A 357 42.29 37.47 -1.26
C LYS A 357 41.75 38.21 -2.50
N ASP A 358 41.70 37.52 -3.63
CA ASP A 358 41.24 38.04 -4.92
C ASP A 358 39.99 37.26 -5.33
N LYS A 359 38.85 37.69 -4.79
CA LYS A 359 37.57 37.01 -4.95
C LYS A 359 36.47 38.01 -5.28
N THR A 360 35.67 37.68 -6.29
CA THR A 360 34.54 38.47 -6.77
C THR A 360 33.29 37.59 -6.88
N LEU A 361 32.16 38.08 -6.39
CA LEU A 361 30.85 37.44 -6.53
C LEU A 361 29.91 38.41 -7.27
N LYS A 362 29.42 38.01 -8.45
CA LYS A 362 28.36 38.73 -9.17
C LYS A 362 27.09 37.89 -9.22
N LEU A 363 26.04 38.43 -8.58
CA LEU A 363 24.69 37.88 -8.62
C LEU A 363 23.88 38.66 -9.66
N TYR A 364 23.28 37.96 -10.61
CA TYR A 364 22.45 38.56 -11.66
C TYR A 364 20.98 38.58 -11.20
N PRO A 365 20.37 39.76 -10.95
CA PRO A 365 18.97 39.84 -10.52
C PRO A 365 18.04 39.11 -11.50
N ASP A 366 17.03 38.40 -11.00
CA ASP A 366 16.13 37.53 -11.78
C ASP A 366 16.80 36.42 -12.61
N GLY A 367 18.12 36.21 -12.52
CA GLY A 367 18.83 35.26 -13.38
C GLY A 367 18.58 33.80 -12.96
N PHE A 368 18.42 32.90 -13.93
CA PHE A 368 18.18 31.47 -13.70
C PHE A 368 19.51 30.67 -13.70
N HIS A 369 19.48 29.32 -13.61
CA HIS A 369 20.69 28.47 -13.53
C HIS A 369 21.67 28.70 -14.70
N CYS A 370 21.18 28.64 -15.94
CA CYS A 370 22.01 28.64 -17.15
C CYS A 370 22.33 30.06 -17.64
N ILE A 371 22.95 30.91 -16.81
CA ILE A 371 23.19 32.33 -17.14
C ILE A 371 24.04 32.58 -18.42
N LEU A 372 24.76 31.59 -18.94
CA LEU A 372 25.56 31.72 -20.17
C LEU A 372 24.78 31.39 -21.45
N GLN A 373 23.60 30.77 -21.34
CA GLN A 373 22.87 30.17 -22.47
C GLN A 373 21.34 30.09 -22.32
N GLY A 374 20.78 30.64 -21.23
CA GLY A 374 19.35 30.54 -20.89
C GLY A 374 18.70 31.85 -20.45
N GLU A 375 19.45 32.92 -20.28
CA GLU A 375 18.93 34.30 -20.24
C GLU A 375 18.68 34.83 -21.68
N PRO A 376 18.04 36.01 -21.84
CA PRO A 376 17.99 36.73 -23.11
C PRO A 376 19.39 37.07 -23.68
N ASP A 377 19.47 37.28 -25.00
CA ASP A 377 20.74 37.44 -25.73
C ASP A 377 21.64 38.59 -25.19
N ASP A 378 21.05 39.73 -24.79
CA ASP A 378 21.76 40.88 -24.19
C ASP A 378 22.40 40.55 -22.83
N ARG A 379 21.68 39.77 -22.00
CA ARG A 379 22.21 39.28 -20.73
C ARG A 379 23.30 38.24 -20.92
N ILE A 380 23.16 37.33 -21.89
CA ILE A 380 24.22 36.39 -22.24
C ILE A 380 25.49 37.14 -22.62
N PHE A 381 25.40 38.19 -23.45
CA PHE A 381 26.56 39.02 -23.76
C PHE A 381 27.13 39.73 -22.52
N THR A 382 26.27 40.28 -21.65
CA THR A 382 26.69 40.91 -20.39
C THR A 382 27.50 39.95 -19.51
N VAL A 383 27.02 38.72 -19.29
CA VAL A 383 27.69 37.70 -18.47
C VAL A 383 29.04 37.28 -19.09
N LEU A 384 29.13 37.19 -20.42
CA LEU A 384 30.37 36.85 -21.13
C LEU A 384 31.40 37.99 -21.10
N ASP A 385 30.94 39.24 -21.12
CA ASP A 385 31.81 40.40 -21.00
C ASP A 385 32.25 40.61 -19.54
N ASP A 386 31.41 40.27 -18.54
CA ASP A 386 31.82 40.19 -17.13
C ASP A 386 32.93 39.15 -16.90
N ILE A 387 32.83 37.95 -17.47
CA ILE A 387 33.91 36.93 -17.43
C ILE A 387 35.22 37.51 -17.97
N LYS A 388 35.14 38.23 -19.10
CA LYS A 388 36.29 38.86 -19.74
C LYS A 388 36.91 39.94 -18.85
N HIS A 389 36.09 40.83 -18.29
CA HIS A 389 36.56 41.99 -17.51
C HIS A 389 36.99 41.64 -16.06
N GLN A 390 36.37 40.64 -15.43
CA GLN A 390 36.61 40.34 -14.00
C GLN A 390 37.57 39.16 -13.74
N ALA A 391 37.81 38.28 -14.71
CA ALA A 391 38.73 37.14 -14.54
C ALA A 391 39.84 37.05 -15.59
N LEU A 392 39.64 37.55 -16.81
CA LEU A 392 40.58 37.32 -17.92
C LEU A 392 41.49 38.51 -18.24
N SER A 393 41.14 39.74 -17.83
CA SER A 393 41.92 40.97 -18.13
C SER A 393 42.65 41.57 -16.92
N PRO A 394 43.89 41.14 -16.63
CA PRO A 394 44.89 42.03 -16.06
C PRO A 394 45.43 42.98 -17.15
N PHE A 395 45.84 44.20 -16.75
CA PHE A 395 46.44 45.24 -17.60
C PHE A 395 45.53 45.88 -18.67
N ASP A 396 44.57 46.70 -18.22
CA ASP A 396 44.15 47.93 -18.90
C ASP A 396 43.48 48.88 -17.87
N VAL A 397 44.29 49.48 -17.00
CA VAL A 397 43.84 50.47 -16.00
C VAL A 397 44.71 51.72 -16.08
N PHE A 398 44.27 52.66 -16.92
CA PHE A 398 44.73 54.05 -16.91
C PHE A 398 43.56 54.93 -17.37
N LEU A 399 43.11 55.84 -16.50
CA LEU A 399 41.85 56.58 -16.58
C LEU A 399 40.62 55.64 -16.43
N ILE A 400 39.55 56.00 -15.72
CA ILE A 400 39.09 57.33 -15.31
C ILE A 400 38.85 57.36 -13.77
N GLU A 401 39.41 58.34 -13.08
CA GLU A 401 38.87 58.80 -11.79
C GLU A 401 37.71 59.76 -12.04
N LEU A 402 36.64 59.67 -11.25
CA LEU A 402 35.88 60.80 -10.66
C LEU A 402 34.84 60.23 -9.66
N PRO A 403 34.49 60.94 -8.58
CA PRO A 403 33.77 60.35 -7.45
C PRO A 403 32.25 60.49 -7.53
N LEU A 404 31.53 59.67 -6.76
CA LEU A 404 30.17 59.96 -6.31
C LEU A 404 30.10 59.92 -4.78
N THR A 405 29.52 60.97 -4.21
CA THR A 405 29.47 61.25 -2.77
C THR A 405 28.32 60.51 -2.08
N PRO A 406 28.46 60.12 -0.79
CA PRO A 406 27.34 59.65 0.00
C PRO A 406 26.36 60.79 0.31
N MET A 407 25.06 60.50 0.26
CA MET A 407 24.00 61.31 0.89
C MET A 407 22.94 60.36 1.49
N ASP A 408 22.13 60.87 2.42
CA ASP A 408 21.79 60.15 3.65
C ASP A 408 20.37 60.48 4.17
N PHE A 409 19.97 59.87 5.30
CA PHE A 409 18.80 60.17 6.15
C PHE A 409 17.38 59.77 5.71
N SER A 410 17.04 58.51 6.03
CA SER A 410 15.96 58.08 6.95
C SER A 410 14.71 58.96 7.24
N ARG A 411 13.54 58.30 7.36
CA ARG A 411 12.48 58.39 8.43
C ARG A 411 11.21 57.69 7.90
N SER A 412 10.29 57.10 8.68
CA SER A 412 10.12 56.79 10.12
C SER A 412 9.09 55.63 10.23
N LEU A 413 8.68 55.02 11.36
CA LEU A 413 8.67 55.32 12.82
C LEU A 413 8.68 53.93 13.54
N ARG A 414 9.53 53.63 14.55
CA ARG A 414 9.24 53.49 16.02
C ARG A 414 8.10 52.54 16.43
N LEU A 415 8.08 51.85 17.58
CA LEU A 415 8.96 51.62 18.76
C LEU A 415 8.47 50.26 19.39
N GLN A 416 8.95 49.67 20.49
CA GLN A 416 9.58 50.19 21.71
C GLN A 416 10.36 49.09 22.47
N THR A 417 11.45 49.45 23.14
CA THR A 417 12.12 48.65 24.19
C THR A 417 12.13 49.41 25.51
N LEU A 418 12.36 48.69 26.62
CA LEU A 418 12.51 49.23 27.98
C LEU A 418 13.60 48.42 28.73
N GLU A 419 14.31 49.05 29.66
CA GLU A 419 15.63 48.59 30.13
C GLU A 419 15.74 48.34 31.65
N LEU A 420 16.60 47.35 32.02
CA LEU A 420 17.48 47.34 33.21
C LEU A 420 16.81 47.34 34.62
N PRO A 421 17.55 47.28 35.76
CA PRO A 421 19.00 47.03 35.97
C PRO A 421 19.39 45.96 37.07
N LEU A 422 20.58 45.35 36.92
CA LEU A 422 21.53 44.94 38.01
C LEU A 422 21.06 43.83 39.04
N ARG A 423 21.88 43.10 39.85
CA ARG A 423 23.34 43.10 40.14
C ARG A 423 23.83 41.76 40.79
N PHE A 424 25.12 41.45 40.57
CA PHE A 424 26.11 40.72 41.43
C PHE A 424 26.04 39.22 41.85
N GLN A 425 27.25 38.63 41.80
CA GLN A 425 27.94 37.70 42.73
C GLN A 425 27.67 36.16 42.74
N THR A 426 28.80 35.45 42.70
CA THR A 426 29.09 34.07 43.14
C THR A 426 30.10 34.17 44.33
N PRO A 427 30.64 33.11 44.98
CA PRO A 427 30.58 31.65 44.71
C PRO A 427 30.45 30.74 45.98
N ILE A 428 30.86 29.46 45.82
CA ILE A 428 31.52 28.57 46.82
C ILE A 428 30.70 27.55 47.68
N ASP A 429 31.06 26.27 47.47
CA ASP A 429 31.28 25.12 48.38
C ASP A 429 30.20 24.28 49.13
N HIS A 430 30.13 23.01 48.69
CA HIS A 430 30.51 21.77 49.43
C HIS A 430 29.49 20.81 50.13
N LEU A 431 29.87 19.51 50.03
CA LEU A 431 29.53 18.31 50.85
C LEU A 431 28.09 17.71 50.73
N HIS A 432 27.83 16.40 50.85
CA HIS A 432 28.63 15.22 51.28
C HIS A 432 28.39 13.93 50.40
N GLN A 433 29.49 13.29 50.00
CA GLN A 433 29.77 11.81 49.97
C GLN A 433 28.86 10.74 49.29
N ASN A 434 29.32 10.29 48.11
CA ASN A 434 29.77 8.90 47.76
C ASN A 434 29.75 7.81 48.87
N PRO A 435 29.50 6.52 48.53
CA PRO A 435 30.56 5.68 47.96
C PRO A 435 30.20 4.75 46.79
N THR A 436 31.25 4.29 46.08
CA THR A 436 31.24 3.49 44.85
C THR A 436 31.39 1.98 45.07
N PHE A 437 30.93 1.16 44.11
CA PHE A 437 31.54 -0.14 43.81
C PHE A 437 31.66 -0.37 42.29
N SER A 438 32.71 -1.08 41.87
CA SER A 438 33.13 -1.21 40.47
C SER A 438 33.56 -2.64 40.12
N VAL A 439 33.24 -3.14 38.92
CA VAL A 439 33.79 -4.37 38.32
C VAL A 439 33.57 -4.32 36.78
N PRO A 440 34.38 -5.00 35.93
CA PRO A 440 35.09 -4.26 34.87
C PRO A 440 34.58 -4.47 33.43
N GLY A 441 35.25 -3.83 32.48
CA GLY A 441 34.75 -3.61 31.11
C GLY A 441 35.02 -4.71 30.08
N GLY A 442 34.30 -4.59 28.95
CA GLY A 442 34.51 -5.36 27.73
C GLY A 442 34.01 -4.59 26.49
N ALA A 443 34.76 -4.65 25.40
CA ALA A 443 34.45 -4.20 24.03
C ALA A 443 33.53 -2.95 23.86
N ARG A 444 34.13 -1.79 23.51
CA ARG A 444 33.39 -0.61 22.99
C ARG A 444 32.83 -0.86 21.59
N GLY A 445 31.75 -1.62 21.49
CA GLY A 445 30.90 -1.64 20.29
C GLY A 445 30.25 -0.26 20.09
N ARG A 446 30.27 0.28 18.87
CA ARG A 446 29.56 1.52 18.53
C ARG A 446 28.05 1.29 18.70
N ILE A 447 27.45 1.87 19.74
CA ILE A 447 26.01 1.87 19.94
C ILE A 447 25.38 2.69 18.82
N VAL A 448 24.66 2.03 17.92
CA VAL A 448 23.83 2.69 16.90
C VAL A 448 22.70 3.39 17.64
N SER A 449 22.63 4.71 17.56
CA SER A 449 21.54 5.49 18.13
C SER A 449 20.23 5.12 17.46
N ALA A 450 19.29 4.57 18.23
CA ALA A 450 17.93 4.33 17.76
C ALA A 450 17.26 5.66 17.35
N LEU A 451 16.32 5.59 16.40
CA LEU A 451 15.36 6.68 16.22
C LEU A 451 14.60 6.84 17.54
N ARG A 452 14.60 8.05 18.11
CA ARG A 452 13.92 8.32 19.38
C ARG A 452 12.41 8.11 19.18
N ARG A 453 11.85 7.08 19.81
CA ARG A 453 10.39 6.93 19.94
C ARG A 453 9.81 8.22 20.55
N PRO A 454 8.70 8.76 20.01
CA PRO A 454 8.01 9.89 20.64
C PRO A 454 7.61 9.51 22.07
N PRO A 455 7.40 10.49 22.98
CA PRO A 455 6.79 10.19 24.27
C PRO A 455 5.41 9.56 24.06
N ILE A 456 5.08 8.57 24.87
CA ILE A 456 3.69 8.14 25.06
C ILE A 456 3.05 9.17 26.00
N GLU A 457 1.90 9.68 25.58
CA GLU A 457 1.13 10.67 26.32
C GLU A 457 0.56 10.09 27.62
N GLY A 458 0.43 10.91 28.66
CA GLY A 458 -0.02 10.48 30.00
C GLY A 458 1.01 9.73 30.84
N LEU A 459 2.19 9.38 30.33
CA LEU A 459 3.25 8.71 31.10
C LEU A 459 4.29 9.68 31.69
N SER A 460 4.83 9.31 32.86
CA SER A 460 5.98 10.00 33.47
C SER A 460 7.22 9.99 32.57
N GLU A 461 8.13 10.95 32.78
CA GLU A 461 9.40 10.99 32.05
C GLU A 461 10.26 9.73 32.28
N GLU A 462 10.16 9.12 33.46
CA GLU A 462 10.85 7.87 33.79
C GLU A 462 10.34 6.70 32.96
N LEU A 463 9.02 6.47 32.90
CA LEU A 463 8.42 5.43 32.06
C LEU A 463 8.70 5.68 30.57
N ASN A 464 8.65 6.95 30.14
CA ASN A 464 9.03 7.34 28.79
C ASN A 464 10.53 7.13 28.50
N SER A 465 11.41 7.27 29.49
CA SER A 465 12.84 6.96 29.37
C SER A 465 13.07 5.45 29.26
N ILE A 466 12.37 4.65 30.08
CA ILE A 466 12.38 3.18 30.05
C ILE A 466 11.91 2.66 28.69
N ALA A 467 10.79 3.13 28.16
CA ALA A 467 10.23 2.73 26.86
C ALA A 467 11.08 3.12 25.63
N ARG A 468 12.08 4.01 25.81
CA ARG A 468 13.05 4.44 24.78
C ARG A 468 14.36 3.65 24.79
N GLN A 469 14.56 2.70 25.72
CA GLN A 469 15.76 1.86 25.75
C GLN A 469 15.86 0.95 24.51
N ASN A 470 17.09 0.48 24.21
CA ASN A 470 17.33 -0.35 23.02
C ASN A 470 16.74 -1.76 23.18
N LEU A 471 15.53 -1.97 22.64
CA LEU A 471 14.79 -3.23 22.71
C LEU A 471 15.38 -4.37 21.88
N ASP A 472 16.48 -4.20 21.14
CA ASP A 472 17.12 -5.29 20.39
C ASP A 472 17.51 -6.48 21.32
N PHE A 473 17.69 -6.24 22.62
CA PHE A 473 18.05 -7.23 23.65
C PHE A 473 16.86 -7.67 24.52
N ALA A 474 16.73 -8.98 24.78
CA ALA A 474 15.65 -9.56 25.58
C ALA A 474 15.63 -9.07 27.04
N ARG A 475 16.80 -8.89 27.67
CA ARG A 475 16.91 -8.32 29.03
C ARG A 475 16.21 -6.97 29.13
N THR A 476 16.44 -6.09 28.15
CA THR A 476 15.81 -4.77 28.07
C THR A 476 14.29 -4.89 27.87
N ARG A 477 13.83 -5.77 26.97
CA ARG A 477 12.38 -6.03 26.79
C ARG A 477 11.71 -6.50 28.08
N ARG A 478 12.35 -7.40 28.84
CA ARG A 478 11.86 -7.87 30.15
C ARG A 478 11.78 -6.74 31.19
N GLN A 479 12.82 -5.91 31.29
CA GLN A 479 12.82 -4.75 32.20
C GLN A 479 11.72 -3.73 31.84
N VAL A 480 11.53 -3.46 30.55
CA VAL A 480 10.49 -2.55 30.05
C VAL A 480 9.08 -3.12 30.31
N ARG A 481 8.87 -4.44 30.13
CA ARG A 481 7.61 -5.10 30.53
C ARG A 481 7.33 -4.92 32.01
N SER A 482 8.30 -5.19 32.89
CA SER A 482 8.12 -5.09 34.34
C SER A 482 7.71 -3.69 34.79
N ALA A 483 8.24 -2.64 34.18
CA ALA A 483 7.91 -1.25 34.51
C ALA A 483 6.51 -0.80 34.02
N PHE A 484 5.84 -1.58 33.17
CA PHE A 484 4.59 -1.18 32.49
C PHE A 484 3.35 -1.97 32.90
N VAL A 485 3.47 -3.03 33.70
CA VAL A 485 2.34 -3.91 34.07
C VAL A 485 1.17 -3.13 34.69
N GLU A 486 1.44 -2.36 35.74
CA GLU A 486 0.40 -1.60 36.48
C GLU A 486 -0.33 -0.58 35.58
N VAL A 487 0.36 -0.03 34.57
CA VAL A 487 -0.21 0.93 33.62
C VAL A 487 -1.08 0.21 32.58
N GLN A 488 -0.63 -0.95 32.10
CA GLN A 488 -1.37 -1.76 31.11
C GLN A 488 -2.68 -2.31 31.70
N GLU A 489 -2.69 -2.67 32.99
CA GLU A 489 -3.89 -3.13 33.70
C GLU A 489 -4.96 -2.04 33.92
N GLN A 490 -4.61 -0.76 33.76
CA GLN A 490 -5.52 0.39 33.91
C GLN A 490 -6.18 0.85 32.59
N LEU A 491 -5.83 0.25 31.45
CA LEU A 491 -6.36 0.65 30.13
C LEU A 491 -7.84 0.25 29.97
N ASP A 492 -8.70 1.18 29.58
CA ASP A 492 -10.14 0.95 29.37
C ASP A 492 -10.45 0.17 28.09
N HIS A 493 -10.06 -1.10 28.04
CA HIS A 493 -10.34 -2.01 26.94
C HIS A 493 -11.06 -3.28 27.42
N VAL A 494 -11.95 -3.82 26.59
CA VAL A 494 -12.72 -5.04 26.90
C VAL A 494 -11.83 -6.25 27.23
N LEU A 495 -10.61 -6.32 26.68
CA LEU A 495 -9.69 -7.42 26.93
C LEU A 495 -9.01 -7.34 28.31
N PHE A 496 -8.87 -6.15 28.90
CA PHE A 496 -8.30 -5.97 30.24
C PHE A 496 -9.35 -6.09 31.37
N LYS A 497 -10.64 -6.19 31.02
CA LYS A 497 -11.75 -6.43 31.95
C LYS A 497 -11.86 -7.93 32.29
N PHE A 498 -10.86 -8.43 33.02
CA PHE A 498 -10.56 -9.86 33.13
C PHE A 498 -11.63 -10.71 33.84
N PRO A 499 -11.93 -11.92 33.33
CA PRO A 499 -12.60 -12.97 34.10
C PRO A 499 -11.78 -13.36 35.34
N THR A 500 -12.39 -13.30 36.52
CA THR A 500 -11.72 -13.67 37.79
C THR A 500 -11.37 -15.16 37.84
N GLY A 501 -10.29 -15.53 38.55
CA GLY A 501 -9.96 -16.91 38.88
C GLY A 501 -9.38 -17.78 37.75
N ILE A 502 -9.07 -17.21 36.58
CA ILE A 502 -8.18 -17.86 35.60
C ILE A 502 -6.80 -17.99 36.23
N ARG A 503 -6.24 -19.22 36.22
CA ARG A 503 -4.92 -19.51 36.78
C ARG A 503 -3.87 -19.30 35.68
N THR A 504 -2.81 -18.56 35.94
CA THR A 504 -1.79 -18.25 34.92
C THR A 504 -0.38 -18.63 35.36
N GLU A 505 0.39 -19.22 34.45
CA GLU A 505 1.78 -19.64 34.65
C GLU A 505 2.66 -18.96 33.58
N GLU A 506 3.77 -18.35 33.98
CA GLU A 506 4.80 -17.78 33.09
C GLU A 506 6.12 -18.51 33.35
N TRP A 507 6.79 -18.98 32.29
CA TRP A 507 8.11 -19.62 32.42
C TRP A 507 9.02 -19.35 31.23
N TYR A 508 10.29 -19.69 31.40
CA TYR A 508 11.30 -19.66 30.35
C TYR A 508 11.86 -21.06 30.14
N GLU A 509 12.12 -21.43 28.88
CA GLU A 509 12.66 -22.73 28.52
C GLU A 509 13.66 -22.60 27.38
N ARG A 510 14.80 -23.31 27.44
CA ARG A 510 15.75 -23.32 26.31
C ARG A 510 15.37 -24.37 25.29
N ASN A 511 15.18 -23.95 24.04
CA ASN A 511 14.88 -24.87 22.95
C ASN A 511 16.12 -25.67 22.52
N SER A 512 15.95 -26.61 21.58
CA SER A 512 17.02 -27.44 21.00
C SER A 512 18.21 -26.64 20.43
N ARG A 513 18.00 -25.36 20.10
CA ARG A 513 19.02 -24.44 19.57
C ARG A 513 19.69 -23.58 20.65
N GLY A 514 19.39 -23.85 21.92
CA GLY A 514 19.93 -23.15 23.10
C GLY A 514 19.28 -21.78 23.36
N VAL A 515 18.27 -21.37 22.60
CA VAL A 515 17.60 -20.07 22.74
C VAL A 515 16.53 -20.16 23.82
N GLU A 516 16.53 -19.21 24.75
CA GLU A 516 15.55 -19.12 25.83
C GLU A 516 14.22 -18.51 25.35
N ILE A 517 13.19 -19.35 25.29
CA ILE A 517 11.83 -19.03 24.86
C ILE A 517 10.98 -18.69 26.08
N PHE A 518 10.28 -17.57 26.04
CA PHE A 518 9.22 -17.25 26.99
C PHE A 518 7.94 -17.99 26.61
N CYS A 519 7.31 -18.62 27.59
CA CYS A 519 6.01 -19.28 27.47
C CYS A 519 5.06 -18.82 28.57
N LYS A 520 3.77 -18.76 28.22
CA LYS A 520 2.69 -18.43 29.15
C LYS A 520 1.51 -19.37 28.97
N SER A 521 0.80 -19.66 30.06
CA SER A 521 -0.45 -20.42 30.03
C SER A 521 -1.57 -19.74 30.83
N TRP A 522 -2.80 -20.02 30.43
CA TRP A 522 -4.04 -19.57 31.07
C TRP A 522 -4.98 -20.78 31.21
N MET A 523 -5.13 -21.25 32.44
CA MET A 523 -5.92 -22.43 32.79
C MET A 523 -7.28 -22.03 33.37
N PRO A 524 -8.34 -22.83 33.13
CA PRO A 524 -9.63 -22.66 33.79
C PRO A 524 -9.52 -22.68 35.32
N LYS A 525 -10.54 -22.14 35.99
CA LYS A 525 -10.71 -22.17 37.45
C LYS A 525 -10.47 -23.57 38.01
N GLN A 526 -9.90 -23.65 39.22
CA GLN A 526 -9.71 -24.92 39.92
C GLN A 526 -11.06 -25.68 40.01
N GLY A 527 -11.07 -26.96 39.63
CA GLY A 527 -12.28 -27.79 39.58
C GLY A 527 -13.10 -27.71 38.28
N VAL A 528 -12.84 -26.75 37.39
CA VAL A 528 -13.46 -26.74 36.05
C VAL A 528 -12.73 -27.75 35.15
N ARG A 529 -13.49 -28.67 34.56
CA ARG A 529 -12.96 -29.64 33.59
C ARG A 529 -12.47 -28.92 32.33
N ILE A 530 -11.24 -29.20 31.93
CA ILE A 530 -10.66 -28.73 30.67
C ILE A 530 -11.36 -29.43 29.50
N LYS A 531 -11.89 -28.65 28.53
CA LYS A 531 -12.57 -29.13 27.31
C LYS A 531 -11.60 -29.53 26.21
N GLY A 532 -10.46 -28.85 26.13
CA GLY A 532 -9.46 -28.94 25.06
C GLY A 532 -8.30 -27.97 25.30
N VAL A 533 -7.26 -28.09 24.49
CA VAL A 533 -6.05 -27.26 24.51
C VAL A 533 -6.09 -26.27 23.35
N MET A 534 -5.68 -25.03 23.57
CA MET A 534 -5.52 -24.02 22.51
C MET A 534 -4.12 -23.40 22.56
N CYS A 535 -3.33 -23.61 21.53
CA CYS A 535 -1.99 -23.03 21.37
C CYS A 535 -2.02 -21.80 20.44
N PHE A 536 -1.30 -20.73 20.76
CA PHE A 536 -1.36 -19.45 20.03
C PHE A 536 -0.09 -19.08 19.25
N CYS A 537 -0.27 -18.52 18.06
CA CYS A 537 0.78 -18.00 17.19
C CYS A 537 0.53 -16.50 16.90
N HIS A 538 1.42 -15.64 17.39
CA HIS A 538 1.26 -14.19 17.37
C HIS A 538 1.68 -13.52 16.04
N GLY A 539 1.23 -12.26 15.83
CA GLY A 539 1.56 -11.48 14.63
C GLY A 539 3.03 -11.04 14.54
N TYR A 540 3.44 -10.50 13.38
CA TYR A 540 4.80 -9.95 13.25
C TYR A 540 4.95 -8.71 14.13
N GLY A 541 5.92 -8.76 15.04
CA GLY A 541 6.25 -7.66 15.94
C GLY A 541 5.41 -7.56 17.21
N ASP A 542 4.40 -8.43 17.35
CA ASP A 542 3.57 -8.53 18.56
C ASP A 542 4.16 -9.53 19.60
N THR A 543 3.42 -9.77 20.68
CA THR A 543 3.79 -10.63 21.82
C THR A 543 2.55 -11.25 22.47
N CYS A 544 2.69 -12.40 23.13
CA CYS A 544 1.56 -13.06 23.79
C CYS A 544 1.11 -12.43 25.13
N VAL A 545 1.80 -11.39 25.64
CA VAL A 545 1.55 -10.82 26.98
C VAL A 545 0.76 -9.51 27.03
N PHE A 546 0.34 -8.95 25.89
CA PHE A 546 -0.46 -7.71 25.84
C PHE A 546 -1.93 -7.99 25.52
N PHE A 547 -2.48 -7.59 24.37
CA PHE A 547 -3.89 -7.84 24.04
C PHE A 547 -4.28 -9.34 24.10
N PHE A 548 -3.37 -10.25 23.76
CA PHE A 548 -3.63 -11.68 23.85
C PHE A 548 -3.89 -12.18 25.29
N GLU A 549 -3.44 -11.47 26.33
CA GLU A 549 -3.74 -11.78 27.73
C GLU A 549 -5.25 -11.89 27.99
N GLY A 550 -6.03 -10.94 27.45
CA GLY A 550 -7.49 -10.93 27.58
C GLY A 550 -8.19 -11.97 26.72
N ILE A 551 -7.70 -12.17 25.49
CA ILE A 551 -8.18 -13.18 24.54
C ILE A 551 -8.03 -14.59 25.17
N ALA A 552 -6.85 -14.89 25.70
CA ALA A 552 -6.56 -16.13 26.39
C ALA A 552 -7.43 -16.32 27.64
N ARG A 553 -7.62 -15.27 28.46
CA ARG A 553 -8.51 -15.33 29.64
C ARG A 553 -9.97 -15.55 29.28
N ARG A 554 -10.49 -14.98 28.18
CA ARG A 554 -11.85 -15.24 27.68
C ARG A 554 -12.01 -16.70 27.25
N ILE A 555 -11.05 -17.24 26.49
CA ILE A 555 -11.05 -18.64 26.03
C ILE A 555 -10.87 -19.61 27.21
N ALA A 556 -10.03 -19.29 28.20
CA ALA A 556 -9.87 -20.07 29.42
C ALA A 556 -11.12 -20.04 30.33
N ALA A 557 -11.84 -18.92 30.38
CA ALA A 557 -13.13 -18.82 31.07
C ALA A 557 -14.21 -19.72 30.43
N ALA A 558 -14.12 -19.99 29.12
CA ALA A 558 -14.95 -20.94 28.41
C ALA A 558 -14.57 -22.43 28.66
N GLY A 559 -13.51 -22.70 29.43
CA GLY A 559 -13.11 -24.06 29.84
C GLY A 559 -11.94 -24.67 29.06
N TYR A 560 -11.18 -23.89 28.30
CA TYR A 560 -10.01 -24.37 27.53
C TYR A 560 -8.69 -24.10 28.26
N ALA A 561 -7.70 -24.96 28.06
CA ALA A 561 -6.33 -24.73 28.49
C ALA A 561 -5.57 -23.97 27.40
N VAL A 562 -5.29 -22.68 27.62
CA VAL A 562 -4.63 -21.83 26.62
C VAL A 562 -3.13 -21.75 26.88
N TYR A 563 -2.33 -21.84 25.82
CA TYR A 563 -0.88 -21.72 25.84
C TYR A 563 -0.37 -20.80 24.73
N ALA A 564 0.69 -20.05 25.01
CA ALA A 564 1.38 -19.23 24.02
C ALA A 564 2.89 -19.19 24.28
N MET A 565 3.66 -18.92 23.24
CA MET A 565 5.08 -18.58 23.31
C MET A 565 5.35 -17.28 22.57
N ASP A 566 6.34 -16.51 23.03
CA ASP A 566 6.94 -15.46 22.21
C ASP A 566 8.01 -16.07 21.31
N TYR A 567 8.03 -15.69 20.03
CA TYR A 567 9.01 -16.22 19.08
C TYR A 567 10.46 -15.74 19.37
N PRO A 568 11.51 -16.47 18.93
CA PRO A 568 12.89 -15.99 19.00
C PRO A 568 13.04 -14.60 18.39
N GLY A 569 13.50 -13.63 19.19
CA GLY A 569 13.58 -12.24 18.78
C GLY A 569 12.27 -11.45 18.83
N PHE A 570 11.28 -11.89 19.60
CA PHE A 570 10.02 -11.16 19.88
C PHE A 570 9.70 -11.20 21.38
N GLY A 571 8.82 -10.29 21.84
CA GLY A 571 8.35 -10.22 23.23
C GLY A 571 9.46 -10.40 24.28
N LEU A 572 9.30 -11.38 25.16
CA LEU A 572 10.22 -11.67 26.27
C LEU A 572 11.27 -12.75 25.94
N SER A 573 11.18 -13.43 24.80
CA SER A 573 12.13 -14.46 24.35
C SER A 573 13.51 -13.89 23.99
N GLU A 574 14.55 -14.72 24.11
CA GLU A 574 15.90 -14.42 23.61
C GLU A 574 15.92 -14.20 22.09
N GLY A 575 16.97 -13.52 21.62
CA GLY A 575 17.15 -13.20 20.20
C GLY A 575 16.99 -11.71 19.87
N LEU A 576 17.43 -11.38 18.66
CA LEU A 576 17.48 -10.03 18.11
C LEU A 576 16.08 -9.54 17.72
N HIS A 577 15.65 -8.39 18.24
CA HIS A 577 14.26 -7.96 18.11
C HIS A 577 13.79 -7.82 16.64
N GLY A 578 12.67 -8.42 16.27
CA GLY A 578 12.09 -8.38 14.92
C GLY A 578 12.84 -9.21 13.86
N TYR A 579 13.72 -10.14 14.26
CA TYR A 579 14.61 -10.88 13.36
C TYR A 579 14.26 -12.39 13.27
N VAL A 580 13.48 -12.77 12.25
CA VAL A 580 13.36 -14.16 11.80
C VAL A 580 14.51 -14.48 10.82
N PRO A 581 15.40 -15.47 11.12
CA PRO A 581 16.50 -15.88 10.24
C PRO A 581 16.14 -16.99 9.25
N SER A 582 15.10 -17.77 9.55
CA SER A 582 14.53 -18.85 8.73
C SER A 582 13.09 -19.04 9.17
N PHE A 583 12.12 -18.96 8.25
CA PHE A 583 10.71 -19.14 8.60
C PHE A 583 10.36 -20.61 8.88
N ASP A 584 11.00 -21.55 8.19
CA ASP A 584 10.83 -22.97 8.48
C ASP A 584 11.35 -23.33 9.87
N GLN A 585 12.51 -22.78 10.27
CA GLN A 585 13.04 -22.98 11.63
C GLN A 585 12.13 -22.38 12.70
N LEU A 586 11.46 -21.26 12.41
CA LEU A 586 10.47 -20.68 13.33
C LEU A 586 9.28 -21.65 13.53
N ALA A 587 8.82 -22.31 12.47
CA ALA A 587 7.80 -23.36 12.60
C ALA A 587 8.34 -24.60 13.35
N ASP A 588 9.61 -24.97 13.19
CA ASP A 588 10.23 -26.08 13.95
C ASP A 588 10.36 -25.75 15.44
N ASP A 589 10.76 -24.52 15.81
CA ASP A 589 10.82 -24.07 17.20
C ASP A 589 9.43 -24.12 17.88
N VAL A 590 8.37 -23.83 17.11
CA VAL A 590 6.97 -23.89 17.56
C VAL A 590 6.45 -25.34 17.66
N ILE A 591 6.84 -26.23 16.74
CA ILE A 591 6.56 -27.66 16.83
C ILE A 591 7.24 -28.26 18.06
N GLU A 592 8.50 -27.92 18.33
CA GLU A 592 9.23 -28.37 19.51
C GLU A 592 8.48 -27.99 20.79
N GLN A 593 8.16 -26.70 20.94
CA GLN A 593 7.59 -26.19 22.18
C GLN A 593 6.14 -26.64 22.39
N TYR A 594 5.31 -26.67 21.34
CA TYR A 594 3.95 -27.19 21.46
C TYR A 594 3.90 -28.72 21.55
N THR A 595 4.94 -29.46 21.19
CA THR A 595 4.98 -30.91 21.46
C THR A 595 5.19 -31.20 22.94
N LYS A 596 6.12 -30.54 23.61
CA LYS A 596 6.28 -30.62 25.07
C LYS A 596 5.00 -30.23 25.83
N ILE A 597 4.28 -29.21 25.33
CA ILE A 597 2.98 -28.81 25.90
C ILE A 597 1.92 -29.88 25.64
N LYS A 598 1.77 -30.40 24.40
CA LYS A 598 0.86 -31.52 24.05
C LYS A 598 1.08 -32.77 24.93
N GLU A 599 2.28 -32.97 25.47
CA GLU A 599 2.67 -34.10 26.31
C GLU A 599 2.40 -33.93 27.83
N ARG A 600 2.05 -32.72 28.31
CA ARG A 600 1.77 -32.48 29.73
C ARG A 600 0.66 -33.40 30.27
N PRO A 601 0.80 -34.05 31.45
CA PRO A 601 -0.13 -35.06 31.94
C PRO A 601 -1.59 -34.61 32.02
N GLU A 602 -1.82 -33.35 32.41
CA GLU A 602 -3.15 -32.74 32.56
C GLU A 602 -3.89 -32.49 31.23
N LEU A 603 -3.18 -32.58 30.10
CA LEU A 603 -3.73 -32.38 28.75
C LEU A 603 -3.92 -33.69 27.97
N LYS A 604 -3.45 -34.82 28.51
CA LYS A 604 -3.34 -36.10 27.79
C LYS A 604 -4.72 -36.62 27.33
N GLY A 605 -4.90 -36.72 26.02
CA GLY A 605 -6.14 -37.20 25.41
C GLY A 605 -7.23 -36.14 25.22
N LEU A 606 -6.95 -34.86 25.50
CA LEU A 606 -7.84 -33.75 25.16
C LEU A 606 -7.70 -33.35 23.67
N PRO A 607 -8.76 -32.81 23.04
CA PRO A 607 -8.66 -32.18 21.71
C PRO A 607 -7.67 -31.01 21.73
N ARG A 608 -6.83 -30.91 20.71
CA ARG A 608 -5.75 -29.92 20.57
C ARG A 608 -6.01 -28.99 19.39
N PHE A 609 -6.07 -27.69 19.67
CA PHE A 609 -6.32 -26.65 18.70
C PHE A 609 -5.14 -25.68 18.61
N ILE A 610 -4.94 -25.07 17.44
CA ILE A 610 -3.93 -24.02 17.23
C ILE A 610 -4.56 -22.80 16.55
N LEU A 611 -4.34 -21.61 17.13
CA LEU A 611 -4.81 -20.32 16.62
C LEU A 611 -3.63 -19.49 16.13
N GLY A 612 -3.65 -19.03 14.89
CA GLY A 612 -2.64 -18.11 14.35
C GLY A 612 -3.22 -16.81 13.80
N GLN A 613 -2.68 -15.67 14.25
CA GLN A 613 -3.06 -14.33 13.76
C GLN A 613 -1.98 -13.75 12.84
N SER A 614 -2.36 -13.18 11.68
CA SER A 614 -1.44 -12.50 10.77
C SER A 614 -0.26 -13.39 10.33
N MET A 615 1.00 -12.98 10.57
CA MET A 615 2.19 -13.83 10.43
C MET A 615 2.08 -15.14 11.24
N GLY A 616 1.52 -15.11 12.44
CA GLY A 616 1.26 -16.31 13.23
C GLY A 616 0.28 -17.26 12.54
N GLY A 617 -0.62 -16.75 11.69
CA GLY A 617 -1.42 -17.59 10.79
C GLY A 617 -0.57 -18.35 9.77
N ALA A 618 0.48 -17.71 9.25
CA ALA A 618 1.46 -18.36 8.37
C ALA A 618 2.33 -19.39 9.12
N VAL A 619 2.71 -19.10 10.37
CA VAL A 619 3.41 -20.06 11.25
C VAL A 619 2.51 -21.28 11.49
N THR A 620 1.26 -21.07 11.90
CA THR A 620 0.27 -22.15 12.09
C THR A 620 0.04 -22.98 10.82
N LEU A 621 -0.03 -22.36 9.64
CA LEU A 621 -0.12 -23.08 8.37
C LEU A 621 1.15 -23.90 8.07
N LYS A 622 2.35 -23.36 8.30
CA LYS A 622 3.62 -24.11 8.18
C LYS A 622 3.71 -25.27 9.18
N VAL A 623 3.24 -25.08 10.41
CA VAL A 623 3.15 -26.12 11.45
C VAL A 623 2.20 -27.24 10.98
N HIS A 624 1.01 -26.92 10.47
CA HIS A 624 0.09 -27.92 9.90
C HIS A 624 0.69 -28.63 8.67
N LEU A 625 1.39 -27.92 7.79
CA LEU A 625 2.03 -28.51 6.61
C LEU A 625 3.18 -29.47 6.98
N LYS A 626 3.83 -29.28 8.14
CA LYS A 626 4.85 -30.17 8.71
C LYS A 626 4.25 -31.32 9.53
N GLU A 627 3.20 -31.05 10.31
CA GLU A 627 2.47 -32.04 11.13
C GLU A 627 0.95 -32.12 10.78
N PRO A 628 0.53 -32.69 9.63
CA PRO A 628 -0.87 -32.61 9.18
C PRO A 628 -1.93 -33.27 10.06
N TYR A 629 -1.51 -34.06 11.07
CA TYR A 629 -2.37 -34.81 11.98
C TYR A 629 -2.11 -34.50 13.47
N ALA A 630 -1.31 -33.49 13.79
CA ALA A 630 -1.00 -33.13 15.19
C ALA A 630 -2.09 -32.29 15.88
N TRP A 631 -3.03 -31.74 15.10
CA TRP A 631 -4.03 -30.78 15.55
C TRP A 631 -5.44 -31.25 15.18
N ASP A 632 -6.32 -31.28 16.17
CA ASP A 632 -7.74 -31.64 16.02
C ASP A 632 -8.58 -30.48 15.47
N GLY A 633 -7.99 -29.28 15.36
CA GLY A 633 -8.51 -28.16 14.59
C GLY A 633 -7.58 -26.94 14.54
N VAL A 634 -7.75 -26.11 13.52
CA VAL A 634 -6.91 -24.94 13.20
C VAL A 634 -7.79 -23.70 13.08
N VAL A 635 -7.42 -22.63 13.79
CA VAL A 635 -8.09 -21.33 13.74
C VAL A 635 -7.11 -20.29 13.16
N LEU A 636 -7.57 -19.50 12.19
CA LEU A 636 -6.75 -18.50 11.51
C LEU A 636 -7.46 -17.15 11.51
N VAL A 637 -6.72 -16.11 11.89
CA VAL A 637 -7.23 -14.74 12.05
C VAL A 637 -6.39 -13.82 11.17
N ALA A 638 -7.02 -13.25 10.14
CA ALA A 638 -6.35 -12.45 9.10
C ALA A 638 -5.01 -13.06 8.58
N PRO A 639 -4.99 -14.35 8.16
CA PRO A 639 -3.74 -15.08 7.93
C PRO A 639 -2.94 -14.61 6.71
N MET A 640 -1.62 -14.48 6.89
CA MET A 640 -0.66 -14.25 5.81
C MET A 640 -0.40 -15.56 5.02
N CYS A 641 -1.22 -15.88 4.01
CA CYS A 641 -1.09 -17.13 3.24
C CYS A 641 -1.08 -17.02 1.71
N LYS A 642 -1.08 -15.79 1.18
CA LYS A 642 -0.84 -15.41 -0.23
C LYS A 642 -0.40 -13.95 -0.24
N ILE A 643 0.42 -13.55 -1.21
CA ILE A 643 0.78 -12.13 -1.41
C ILE A 643 -0.24 -11.53 -2.37
N ALA A 644 -0.84 -10.38 -2.03
CA ALA A 644 -1.72 -9.67 -2.95
C ALA A 644 -0.92 -9.07 -4.12
N GLU A 645 -1.55 -8.97 -5.30
CA GLU A 645 -0.84 -8.66 -6.55
C GLU A 645 -0.34 -7.21 -6.60
N ASP A 646 -1.02 -6.30 -5.91
CA ASP A 646 -0.69 -4.88 -5.75
C ASP A 646 0.48 -4.62 -4.79
N VAL A 647 0.65 -5.45 -3.75
CA VAL A 647 1.76 -5.35 -2.78
C VAL A 647 2.97 -6.22 -3.15
N THR A 648 2.88 -7.03 -4.21
CA THR A 648 3.97 -7.92 -4.64
C THR A 648 5.14 -7.12 -5.24
N PRO A 649 6.35 -7.13 -4.65
CA PRO A 649 7.49 -6.42 -5.23
C PRO A 649 7.89 -7.02 -6.58
N PRO A 650 8.26 -6.19 -7.60
CA PRO A 650 8.67 -6.69 -8.91
C PRO A 650 9.78 -7.74 -8.82
N ALA A 651 9.79 -8.72 -9.73
CA ALA A 651 10.74 -9.85 -9.68
C ALA A 651 12.23 -9.45 -9.67
N ALA A 652 12.57 -8.26 -10.16
CA ALA A 652 13.89 -7.66 -10.01
C ALA A 652 14.16 -7.18 -8.57
N ALA A 653 13.22 -6.44 -7.97
CA ALA A 653 13.28 -6.00 -6.57
C ALA A 653 13.41 -7.18 -5.60
N LEU A 654 12.68 -8.27 -5.84
CA LEU A 654 12.82 -9.51 -5.06
C LEU A 654 14.22 -10.11 -5.16
N LYS A 655 14.83 -10.18 -6.35
CA LYS A 655 16.21 -10.68 -6.51
C LYS A 655 17.24 -9.81 -5.77
N ILE A 656 17.05 -8.49 -5.80
CA ILE A 656 17.88 -7.50 -5.10
C ILE A 656 17.76 -7.69 -3.58
N LEU A 657 16.54 -7.75 -3.04
CA LEU A 657 16.28 -7.99 -1.61
C LEU A 657 16.85 -9.35 -1.16
N THR A 658 16.66 -10.42 -1.93
CA THR A 658 17.22 -11.74 -1.62
C THR A 658 18.75 -11.73 -1.62
N LEU A 659 19.40 -11.02 -2.56
CA LEU A 659 20.86 -10.89 -2.57
C LEU A 659 21.35 -10.09 -1.34
N MET A 660 20.76 -8.93 -1.09
CA MET A 660 21.06 -8.08 0.07
C MET A 660 20.85 -8.81 1.41
N SER A 661 19.84 -9.67 1.52
CA SER A 661 19.59 -10.44 2.74
C SER A 661 20.70 -11.42 3.09
N LYS A 662 21.56 -11.81 2.14
CA LYS A 662 22.75 -12.62 2.41
C LYS A 662 23.92 -11.80 2.94
N VAL A 663 24.02 -10.52 2.55
CA VAL A 663 25.14 -9.63 2.91
C VAL A 663 24.89 -8.91 4.22
N MET A 664 23.66 -8.39 4.41
CA MET A 664 23.28 -7.55 5.55
C MET A 664 21.94 -8.01 6.19
N PRO A 665 21.80 -9.30 6.56
CA PRO A 665 20.53 -9.91 6.98
C PRO A 665 19.78 -9.15 8.09
N LYS A 666 20.52 -8.59 9.05
CA LYS A 666 20.02 -7.99 10.29
C LYS A 666 19.60 -6.51 10.15
N ALA A 667 19.82 -5.88 8.99
CA ALA A 667 19.64 -4.44 8.82
C ALA A 667 18.17 -4.03 8.67
N LYS A 668 17.75 -3.03 9.45
CA LYS A 668 16.40 -2.45 9.53
C LYS A 668 16.10 -1.51 8.33
N LEU A 669 16.05 -2.09 7.13
CA LEU A 669 16.09 -1.34 5.85
C LEU A 669 14.84 -1.48 4.98
N VAL A 670 13.86 -2.32 5.34
CA VAL A 670 12.59 -2.39 4.62
C VAL A 670 11.59 -1.42 5.29
N PRO A 671 11.13 -0.36 4.60
CA PRO A 671 10.19 0.59 5.19
C PRO A 671 8.86 -0.08 5.53
N GLN A 672 8.33 0.22 6.71
CA GLN A 672 6.97 -0.18 7.11
C GLN A 672 6.03 1.03 6.99
N LYS A 673 4.77 0.80 6.58
CA LYS A 673 3.69 1.76 6.87
C LYS A 673 3.37 1.68 8.38
N ASP A 674 2.66 2.68 8.93
CA ASP A 674 2.08 2.49 10.25
C ASP A 674 1.04 1.36 10.19
N LEU A 675 1.36 0.22 10.78
CA LEU A 675 0.45 -0.92 10.84
C LEU A 675 -0.71 -0.63 11.78
N ALA A 676 -0.56 0.23 12.80
CA ALA A 676 -1.65 0.56 13.70
C ALA A 676 -2.79 1.32 12.96
N GLU A 677 -2.45 2.21 12.03
CA GLU A 677 -3.42 2.90 11.16
C GLU A 677 -4.20 1.97 10.22
N LEU A 678 -3.57 0.88 9.79
CA LEU A 678 -4.14 -0.06 8.81
C LEU A 678 -4.85 -1.24 9.49
N ALA A 679 -4.48 -1.56 10.73
CA ALA A 679 -4.98 -2.71 11.47
C ALA A 679 -6.12 -2.37 12.45
N PHE A 680 -6.09 -1.19 13.09
CA PHE A 680 -7.07 -0.78 14.10
C PHE A 680 -8.14 0.10 13.47
N ARG A 681 -9.41 -0.19 13.78
CA ARG A 681 -10.57 0.56 13.29
C ARG A 681 -11.09 1.56 14.31
N ASP A 682 -11.11 1.18 15.59
CA ASP A 682 -11.43 2.10 16.69
C ASP A 682 -10.19 2.90 17.07
N LEU A 683 -10.28 4.23 16.96
CA LEU A 683 -9.17 5.15 17.23
C LEU A 683 -8.66 5.05 18.68
N ARG A 684 -9.54 4.85 19.66
CA ARG A 684 -9.13 4.69 21.07
C ARG A 684 -8.31 3.41 21.28
N LYS A 685 -8.58 2.39 20.47
CA LYS A 685 -7.84 1.11 20.50
C LYS A 685 -6.50 1.22 19.78
N ARG A 686 -6.44 2.01 18.70
CA ARG A 686 -5.17 2.43 18.06
C ARG A 686 -4.28 3.21 19.05
N GLU A 687 -4.86 4.13 19.81
CA GLU A 687 -4.16 4.89 20.86
C GLU A 687 -3.66 3.97 21.98
N MET A 688 -4.49 3.03 22.48
CA MET A 688 -4.06 2.03 23.46
C MET A 688 -2.97 1.07 22.94
N ALA A 689 -2.87 0.84 21.63
CA ALA A 689 -1.88 -0.07 21.06
C ALA A 689 -0.42 0.40 21.29
N VAL A 690 -0.16 1.70 21.50
CA VAL A 690 1.21 2.20 21.78
C VAL A 690 1.73 1.76 23.15
N TYR A 691 0.84 1.35 24.06
CA TYR A 691 1.19 0.79 25.37
C TYR A 691 1.73 -0.65 25.29
N ASN A 692 1.69 -1.28 24.11
CA ASN A 692 2.45 -2.51 23.82
C ASN A 692 3.96 -2.18 23.69
N VAL A 693 4.58 -1.62 24.74
CA VAL A 693 5.90 -0.99 24.66
C VAL A 693 7.04 -1.93 24.27
N ILE A 694 6.86 -3.24 24.45
CA ILE A 694 7.82 -4.26 24.04
C ILE A 694 7.65 -4.74 22.60
N CYS A 695 6.64 -4.25 21.86
CA CYS A 695 6.45 -4.59 20.45
C CYS A 695 7.60 -4.10 19.55
N TYR A 696 7.72 -4.74 18.39
CA TYR A 696 8.62 -4.32 17.33
C TYR A 696 7.94 -3.33 16.38
N ASN A 697 8.28 -2.05 16.52
CA ASN A 697 7.80 -0.94 15.68
C ASN A 697 8.90 -0.27 14.85
N ASP A 698 9.98 -1.02 14.58
CA ASP A 698 11.10 -0.62 13.73
C ASP A 698 10.91 -1.10 12.28
N ASN A 699 11.66 -0.53 11.33
CA ASN A 699 11.71 -1.01 9.94
C ASN A 699 12.11 -2.50 9.86
N VAL A 700 11.33 -3.30 9.12
CA VAL A 700 11.53 -4.75 8.97
C VAL A 700 12.95 -5.07 8.50
N ARG A 701 13.56 -6.10 9.11
CA ARG A 701 14.93 -6.53 8.80
C ARG A 701 14.98 -7.29 7.48
N LEU A 702 16.02 -7.04 6.67
CA LEU A 702 16.11 -7.55 5.29
C LEU A 702 15.92 -9.06 5.14
N LYS A 703 16.57 -9.88 5.98
CA LYS A 703 16.39 -11.34 5.93
C LYS A 703 14.97 -11.74 6.31
N THR A 704 14.39 -11.10 7.32
CA THR A 704 13.04 -11.37 7.78
C THR A 704 11.99 -11.01 6.73
N ALA A 705 12.15 -9.89 6.01
CA ALA A 705 11.28 -9.56 4.87
C ALA A 705 11.36 -10.61 3.75
N VAL A 706 12.56 -11.10 3.43
CA VAL A 706 12.76 -12.17 2.44
C VAL A 706 12.16 -13.50 2.91
N GLU A 707 12.30 -13.84 4.19
CA GLU A 707 11.70 -15.04 4.79
C GLU A 707 10.17 -14.99 4.77
N LEU A 708 9.55 -13.86 5.13
CA LEU A 708 8.09 -13.68 5.07
C LEU A 708 7.57 -13.82 3.62
N LEU A 709 8.24 -13.19 2.65
CA LEU A 709 7.89 -13.28 1.23
C LEU A 709 8.07 -14.71 0.67
N GLN A 710 9.09 -15.43 1.12
CA GLN A 710 9.35 -16.81 0.67
C GLN A 710 8.40 -17.82 1.34
N ALA A 711 8.12 -17.67 2.63
CA ALA A 711 7.18 -18.50 3.36
C ALA A 711 5.75 -18.34 2.83
N THR A 712 5.30 -17.11 2.57
CA THR A 712 3.96 -16.84 2.02
C THR A 712 3.77 -17.55 0.68
N LYS A 713 4.78 -17.56 -0.20
CA LYS A 713 4.74 -18.26 -1.49
C LYS A 713 4.76 -19.78 -1.35
N ASP A 714 5.54 -20.31 -0.42
CA ASP A 714 5.58 -21.75 -0.16
C ASP A 714 4.26 -22.26 0.43
N ILE A 715 3.65 -21.48 1.32
CA ILE A 715 2.30 -21.72 1.84
C ILE A 715 1.28 -21.67 0.68
N GLU A 716 1.31 -20.64 -0.15
CA GLU A 716 0.40 -20.48 -1.30
C GLU A 716 0.43 -21.68 -2.26
N MET A 717 1.63 -22.21 -2.56
CA MET A 717 1.81 -23.41 -3.39
C MET A 717 1.32 -24.72 -2.73
N GLN A 718 1.01 -24.71 -1.43
CA GLN A 718 0.70 -25.91 -0.65
C GLN A 718 -0.66 -25.87 0.06
N LEU A 719 -1.49 -24.85 -0.17
CA LEU A 719 -2.81 -24.69 0.47
C LEU A 719 -3.74 -25.90 0.27
N GLU A 720 -3.62 -26.61 -0.86
CA GLU A 720 -4.39 -27.83 -1.15
C GLU A 720 -4.09 -28.99 -0.18
N LYS A 721 -2.99 -28.92 0.58
CA LYS A 721 -2.64 -29.89 1.64
C LYS A 721 -3.26 -29.56 3.01
N VAL A 722 -3.92 -28.40 3.17
CA VAL A 722 -4.54 -27.98 4.43
C VAL A 722 -5.83 -28.77 4.66
N SER A 723 -5.75 -29.77 5.53
CA SER A 723 -6.70 -30.88 5.65
C SER A 723 -7.40 -30.98 7.02
N ALA A 724 -6.84 -30.38 8.08
CA ALA A 724 -7.44 -30.36 9.42
C ALA A 724 -8.74 -29.51 9.45
N PRO A 725 -9.64 -29.72 10.43
CA PRO A 725 -10.78 -28.84 10.66
C PRO A 725 -10.35 -27.38 10.78
N LEU A 726 -10.98 -26.48 10.02
CA LEU A 726 -10.46 -25.13 9.76
C LEU A 726 -11.49 -24.03 10.02
N LEU A 727 -11.16 -23.08 10.89
CA LEU A 727 -11.86 -21.79 11.02
C LEU A 727 -10.98 -20.67 10.47
N VAL A 728 -11.51 -19.87 9.55
CA VAL A 728 -10.85 -18.68 9.02
C VAL A 728 -11.71 -17.45 9.32
N LEU A 729 -11.12 -16.46 9.98
CA LEU A 729 -11.76 -15.22 10.43
C LEU A 729 -10.99 -14.04 9.82
N HIS A 730 -11.69 -13.08 9.20
CA HIS A 730 -11.04 -11.93 8.55
C HIS A 730 -11.92 -10.68 8.58
N GLY A 731 -11.31 -9.50 8.73
CA GLY A 731 -12.00 -8.24 8.47
C GLY A 731 -12.26 -8.03 6.98
N ALA A 732 -13.48 -7.65 6.59
CA ALA A 732 -13.83 -7.44 5.19
C ALA A 732 -13.25 -6.14 4.59
N ALA A 733 -12.66 -5.28 5.42
CA ALA A 733 -12.01 -4.02 5.06
C ALA A 733 -10.54 -3.96 5.52
N ASP A 734 -9.91 -5.12 5.74
CA ASP A 734 -8.48 -5.26 6.06
C ASP A 734 -7.60 -4.69 4.93
N LYS A 735 -6.56 -3.94 5.31
CA LYS A 735 -5.60 -3.23 4.44
C LYS A 735 -4.15 -3.73 4.64
N VAL A 736 -3.96 -4.69 5.54
CA VAL A 736 -2.68 -5.34 5.86
C VAL A 736 -2.62 -6.72 5.20
N THR A 737 -3.71 -7.48 5.24
CA THR A 737 -3.94 -8.68 4.42
C THR A 737 -5.23 -8.53 3.62
N ASP A 738 -5.21 -8.81 2.32
CA ASP A 738 -6.44 -8.78 1.50
C ASP A 738 -7.35 -9.95 1.92
N PRO A 739 -8.62 -9.73 2.33
CA PRO A 739 -9.53 -10.80 2.72
C PRO A 739 -9.77 -11.87 1.62
N ARG A 740 -9.52 -11.54 0.35
CA ARG A 740 -9.50 -12.52 -0.76
C ARG A 740 -8.44 -13.62 -0.56
N VAL A 741 -7.35 -13.35 0.15
CA VAL A 741 -6.33 -14.35 0.53
C VAL A 741 -6.96 -15.46 1.39
N SER A 742 -7.89 -15.10 2.28
CA SER A 742 -8.63 -16.06 3.11
C SER A 742 -9.77 -16.75 2.35
N GLN A 743 -10.37 -16.11 1.35
CA GLN A 743 -11.28 -16.78 0.41
C GLN A 743 -10.53 -17.85 -0.39
N PHE A 744 -9.38 -17.50 -0.97
CA PHE A 744 -8.52 -18.43 -1.73
C PHE A 744 -8.02 -19.61 -0.87
N LEU A 745 -7.62 -19.36 0.38
CA LEU A 745 -7.31 -20.41 1.36
C LEU A 745 -8.51 -21.33 1.61
N TYR A 746 -9.68 -20.75 1.88
CA TYR A 746 -10.90 -21.52 2.13
C TYR A 746 -11.31 -22.37 0.92
N GLU A 747 -11.20 -21.85 -0.29
CA GLU A 747 -11.45 -22.58 -1.52
C GLU A 747 -10.46 -23.75 -1.69
N LYS A 748 -9.16 -23.46 -1.61
CA LYS A 748 -8.08 -24.42 -1.88
C LYS A 748 -7.90 -25.52 -0.83
N ALA A 749 -8.14 -25.25 0.45
CA ALA A 749 -7.94 -26.22 1.52
C ALA A 749 -8.72 -27.53 1.27
N SER A 750 -8.06 -28.69 1.31
CA SER A 750 -8.68 -30.01 1.16
C SER A 750 -9.54 -30.44 2.37
N SER A 751 -9.49 -29.67 3.46
CA SER A 751 -10.31 -29.86 4.65
C SER A 751 -11.79 -30.05 4.32
N LYS A 752 -12.37 -31.11 4.88
CA LYS A 752 -13.79 -31.47 4.78
C LYS A 752 -14.66 -30.60 5.71
N ASP A 753 -14.06 -30.07 6.76
CA ASP A 753 -14.72 -29.31 7.83
C ASP A 753 -14.08 -27.94 7.92
N LYS A 754 -14.50 -27.03 7.04
CA LYS A 754 -13.95 -25.68 6.92
C LYS A 754 -15.02 -24.62 7.01
N THR A 755 -14.72 -23.51 7.66
CA THR A 755 -15.61 -22.35 7.85
C THR A 755 -14.84 -21.06 7.61
N LEU A 756 -15.39 -20.16 6.79
CA LEU A 756 -14.86 -18.79 6.61
C LEU A 756 -15.91 -17.78 7.09
N LYS A 757 -15.51 -16.87 7.99
CA LYS A 757 -16.35 -15.75 8.44
C LYS A 757 -15.63 -14.43 8.18
N LEU A 758 -16.23 -13.64 7.28
CA LEU A 758 -15.78 -12.28 6.96
C LEU A 758 -16.64 -11.28 7.75
N TYR A 759 -16.00 -10.39 8.51
CA TYR A 759 -16.69 -9.40 9.34
C TYR A 759 -16.84 -8.08 8.57
N PRO A 760 -18.07 -7.63 8.23
CA PRO A 760 -18.29 -6.40 7.47
C PRO A 760 -17.64 -5.19 8.15
N GLU A 761 -16.99 -4.35 7.34
CA GLU A 761 -16.21 -3.18 7.75
C GLU A 761 -15.04 -3.43 8.72
N GLY A 762 -14.74 -4.69 9.08
CA GLY A 762 -13.67 -5.03 10.01
C GLY A 762 -12.26 -4.88 9.40
N TYR A 763 -11.28 -4.44 10.19
CA TYR A 763 -9.87 -4.25 9.76
C TYR A 763 -9.03 -5.50 10.10
N HIS A 764 -7.69 -5.41 10.15
CA HIS A 764 -6.79 -6.56 10.43
C HIS A 764 -6.95 -7.10 11.86
N SER A 765 -6.99 -6.20 12.84
CA SER A 765 -7.00 -6.52 14.29
C SER A 765 -8.42 -6.80 14.78
N ILE A 766 -9.06 -7.85 14.26
CA ILE A 766 -10.45 -8.19 14.61
C ILE A 766 -10.65 -8.75 16.03
N LEU A 767 -9.59 -9.09 16.76
CA LEU A 767 -9.67 -9.55 18.15
C LEU A 767 -9.45 -8.42 19.17
N GLU A 768 -8.86 -7.30 18.76
CA GLU A 768 -8.27 -6.30 19.65
C GLU A 768 -8.49 -4.84 19.22
N GLY A 769 -8.71 -4.57 17.93
CA GLY A 769 -8.79 -3.23 17.32
C GLY A 769 -10.15 -2.83 16.73
N GLU A 770 -11.15 -3.68 16.83
CA GLU A 770 -12.56 -3.40 16.49
C GLU A 770 -13.38 -2.96 17.72
N PRO A 771 -14.58 -2.37 17.56
CA PRO A 771 -15.51 -2.10 18.67
C PRO A 771 -15.80 -3.31 19.58
N ASP A 772 -16.18 -3.06 20.83
CA ASP A 772 -16.31 -4.10 21.88
C ASP A 772 -17.31 -5.21 21.52
N ASP A 773 -18.44 -4.88 20.90
CA ASP A 773 -19.42 -5.87 20.41
C ASP A 773 -18.80 -6.83 19.39
N ARG A 774 -17.89 -6.30 18.56
CA ARG A 774 -17.23 -7.02 17.47
C ARG A 774 -16.21 -8.00 18.02
N ILE A 775 -15.34 -7.53 18.92
CA ILE A 775 -14.36 -8.37 19.63
C ILE A 775 -15.05 -9.51 20.36
N LEU A 776 -16.09 -9.20 21.15
CA LEU A 776 -16.82 -10.23 21.89
C LEU A 776 -17.52 -11.24 20.96
N THR A 777 -18.12 -10.77 19.86
CA THR A 777 -18.69 -11.66 18.82
C THR A 777 -17.63 -12.59 18.24
N VAL A 778 -16.48 -12.07 17.81
CA VAL A 778 -15.40 -12.86 17.19
C VAL A 778 -14.84 -13.90 18.17
N LEU A 779 -14.71 -13.55 19.46
CA LEU A 779 -14.27 -14.48 20.51
C LEU A 779 -15.32 -15.57 20.80
N ASP A 780 -16.59 -15.21 20.83
CA ASP A 780 -17.68 -16.16 21.09
C ASP A 780 -17.93 -17.09 19.87
N ASP A 781 -17.66 -16.62 18.64
CA ASP A 781 -17.57 -17.46 17.43
C ASP A 781 -16.46 -18.52 17.54
N ILE A 782 -15.25 -18.11 17.98
CA ILE A 782 -14.12 -19.04 18.22
C ILE A 782 -14.52 -20.09 19.26
N VAL A 783 -15.06 -19.67 20.41
CA VAL A 783 -15.48 -20.59 21.48
C VAL A 783 -16.56 -21.57 20.98
N THR A 784 -17.57 -21.08 20.25
CA THR A 784 -18.64 -21.90 19.67
C THR A 784 -18.10 -22.95 18.70
N TRP A 785 -17.14 -22.56 17.85
CA TRP A 785 -16.50 -23.47 16.90
C TRP A 785 -15.68 -24.56 17.61
N LEU A 786 -14.97 -24.22 18.70
CA LEU A 786 -14.23 -25.18 19.52
C LEU A 786 -15.18 -26.15 20.26
N ASP A 787 -16.26 -25.64 20.87
CA ASP A 787 -17.22 -26.44 21.64
C ASP A 787 -17.89 -27.50 20.76
N SER A 788 -18.28 -27.14 19.53
CA SER A 788 -18.88 -28.08 18.58
C SER A 788 -17.95 -29.26 18.20
N ARG A 789 -16.62 -29.11 18.31
CA ARG A 789 -15.64 -30.17 18.04
C ARG A 789 -15.23 -30.95 19.29
N CYS A 790 -15.22 -30.31 20.46
CA CYS A 790 -15.09 -31.01 21.74
C CYS A 790 -16.23 -32.01 21.97
N LEU A 791 -17.48 -31.66 21.61
CA LEU A 791 -18.66 -32.53 21.79
C LEU A 791 -18.64 -33.81 20.93
N LEU A 792 -18.14 -33.74 19.69
CA LEU A 792 -18.06 -34.89 18.79
C LEU A 792 -17.14 -36.01 19.32
N SER A 793 -16.06 -35.65 20.03
CA SER A 793 -15.16 -36.62 20.66
C SER A 793 -15.86 -37.48 21.72
N PHE A 794 -16.77 -36.88 22.49
CA PHE A 794 -17.53 -37.56 23.54
C PHE A 794 -18.47 -38.64 22.97
N VAL A 795 -19.20 -38.31 21.89
CA VAL A 795 -20.12 -39.26 21.23
C VAL A 795 -19.34 -40.41 20.57
N SER A 796 -18.18 -40.13 19.97
CA SER A 796 -17.31 -41.15 19.38
C SER A 796 -16.76 -42.14 20.42
N VAL A 797 -16.38 -41.65 21.60
CA VAL A 797 -15.94 -42.49 22.73
C VAL A 797 -17.09 -43.35 23.27
N CYS A 798 -18.29 -42.79 23.44
CA CYS A 798 -19.47 -43.57 23.84
C CYS A 798 -19.81 -44.66 22.81
N SER A 799 -19.73 -44.36 21.51
CA SER A 799 -19.95 -45.35 20.44
C SER A 799 -18.93 -46.50 20.47
N LYS A 800 -17.68 -46.25 20.86
CA LYS A 800 -16.63 -47.28 20.99
C LYS A 800 -16.73 -48.11 22.27
N LEU A 801 -17.31 -47.54 23.34
CA LEU A 801 -17.62 -48.28 24.57
C LEU A 801 -18.79 -49.25 24.38
N VAL A 802 -19.84 -48.82 23.64
CA VAL A 802 -20.98 -49.68 23.30
C VAL A 802 -20.57 -50.85 22.40
N SER A 803 -19.59 -50.68 21.50
CA SER A 803 -19.11 -51.76 20.61
C SER A 803 -18.18 -52.79 21.28
N ASN A 804 -17.87 -52.66 22.57
CA ASN A 804 -16.98 -53.56 23.31
C ASN A 804 -17.71 -54.43 24.37
N LEU A 805 -19.04 -54.43 24.37
CA LEU A 805 -19.87 -55.28 25.22
C LEU A 805 -20.60 -56.34 24.38
N GLU A 806 -20.70 -57.54 24.95
CA GLU A 806 -21.48 -58.70 24.49
C GLU A 806 -21.01 -59.41 23.20
N LEU A 807 -20.16 -60.44 23.42
CA LEU A 807 -20.02 -61.61 22.54
C LEU A 807 -20.63 -62.83 23.24
N ILE A 808 -21.82 -63.27 22.81
CA ILE A 808 -22.36 -64.64 22.95
C ILE A 808 -23.58 -64.77 21.99
N PRO A 809 -23.86 -65.95 21.37
CA PRO A 809 -24.42 -65.95 20.01
C PRO A 809 -25.74 -66.73 19.78
N PHE A 810 -26.27 -66.57 18.55
CA PHE A 810 -27.37 -67.31 17.89
C PHE A 810 -28.83 -66.97 18.26
N PRO A 811 -29.81 -67.22 17.35
CA PRO A 811 -29.75 -67.21 15.88
C PRO A 811 -30.81 -66.30 15.23
N SER A 812 -30.63 -65.97 13.95
CA SER A 812 -31.67 -65.31 13.15
C SER A 812 -32.69 -66.30 12.57
N PRO A 813 -33.97 -65.92 12.53
CA PRO A 813 -34.85 -66.29 11.44
C PRO A 813 -35.23 -65.06 10.60
N LYS A 814 -35.44 -65.30 9.30
CA LYS A 814 -35.96 -64.31 8.34
C LYS A 814 -37.48 -64.16 8.58
N PHE A 815 -38.05 -62.97 8.40
CA PHE A 815 -38.92 -62.68 7.24
C PHE A 815 -39.42 -61.23 7.15
N VAL A 816 -39.35 -60.73 5.93
CA VAL A 816 -40.00 -59.56 5.27
C VAL A 816 -41.06 -58.76 6.05
N VAL A 817 -40.71 -57.48 6.29
CA VAL A 817 -41.53 -56.26 6.11
C VAL A 817 -43.06 -56.40 6.05
N THR A 818 -43.74 -55.82 7.05
CA THR A 818 -44.88 -54.91 6.82
C THR A 818 -44.78 -53.73 7.79
N ALA A 819 -45.06 -52.51 7.34
CA ALA A 819 -44.98 -51.33 8.17
C ALA A 819 -46.30 -51.10 8.93
N SER A 820 -46.24 -51.04 10.26
CA SER A 820 -47.33 -50.58 11.11
C SER A 820 -46.86 -49.39 11.96
N SER A 821 -47.78 -48.49 12.27
CA SER A 821 -47.50 -47.21 12.89
C SER A 821 -46.80 -47.30 14.25
N HIS A 822 -46.01 -46.27 14.59
CA HIS A 822 -46.43 -45.34 15.64
C HIS A 822 -45.92 -43.93 15.36
N ARG A 823 -46.78 -42.91 15.55
CA ARG A 823 -46.42 -41.50 15.36
C ARG A 823 -45.71 -40.98 16.61
N HIS A 824 -44.40 -40.74 16.54
CA HIS A 824 -43.84 -39.68 17.39
C HIS A 824 -44.32 -38.32 16.87
N LYS A 825 -44.73 -37.45 17.80
CA LYS A 825 -45.14 -36.09 17.48
C LYS A 825 -43.96 -35.37 16.82
N PRO A 826 -44.15 -34.56 15.76
CA PRO A 826 -43.13 -33.58 15.42
C PRO A 826 -43.00 -32.64 16.62
N ALA A 827 -41.82 -32.62 17.25
CA ALA A 827 -41.48 -31.54 18.15
C ALA A 827 -41.47 -30.26 17.32
N THR A 828 -42.43 -29.38 17.55
CA THR A 828 -42.48 -28.07 16.88
C THR A 828 -41.20 -27.33 17.20
N GLN A 829 -40.32 -27.16 16.21
CA GLN A 829 -39.18 -26.27 16.37
C GLN A 829 -39.72 -24.89 16.75
N PRO A 830 -39.25 -24.27 17.84
CA PRO A 830 -39.64 -22.91 18.17
C PRO A 830 -39.24 -22.01 17.00
N ILE A 831 -40.13 -21.11 16.59
CA ILE A 831 -39.81 -20.23 15.47
C ILE A 831 -38.74 -19.27 15.95
N GLY A 832 -37.57 -19.36 15.32
CA GLY A 832 -36.35 -18.71 15.79
C GLY A 832 -36.52 -17.20 15.89
N LYS A 833 -36.85 -16.71 17.09
CA LYS A 833 -36.77 -15.29 17.46
C LYS A 833 -35.38 -14.74 17.13
N THR A 834 -34.35 -15.56 17.28
CA THR A 834 -32.97 -15.32 16.82
C THR A 834 -32.89 -15.05 15.31
N CYS A 835 -33.46 -15.92 14.45
CA CYS A 835 -33.44 -15.74 12.99
C CYS A 835 -34.21 -14.46 12.56
N LEU A 836 -35.34 -14.18 13.20
CA LEU A 836 -36.09 -12.93 12.99
C LEU A 836 -35.28 -11.69 13.42
N ASN A 837 -34.69 -11.71 14.62
CA ASN A 837 -33.80 -10.63 15.09
C ASN A 837 -32.58 -10.40 14.18
N LEU A 838 -31.95 -11.48 13.68
CA LEU A 838 -30.85 -11.41 12.74
C LEU A 838 -31.28 -10.83 11.39
N GLY A 839 -32.45 -11.26 10.88
CA GLY A 839 -33.09 -10.70 9.70
C GLY A 839 -33.33 -9.20 9.83
N ILE A 840 -34.05 -8.76 10.87
CA ILE A 840 -34.33 -7.34 11.17
C ILE A 840 -33.02 -6.53 11.26
N SER A 841 -32.03 -7.04 11.99
CA SER A 841 -30.74 -6.35 12.17
C SER A 841 -29.96 -6.22 10.87
N ARG A 842 -30.01 -7.23 9.98
CA ARG A 842 -29.35 -7.19 8.68
C ARG A 842 -30.09 -6.28 7.70
N ILE A 843 -31.42 -6.31 7.70
CA ILE A 843 -32.26 -5.43 6.89
C ILE A 843 -31.96 -3.97 7.23
N LYS A 844 -31.95 -3.60 8.52
CA LYS A 844 -31.53 -2.28 9.03
C LYS A 844 -30.14 -1.86 8.57
N LEU A 845 -29.16 -2.77 8.61
CA LEU A 845 -27.80 -2.51 8.13
C LEU A 845 -27.77 -2.26 6.60
N LEU A 846 -28.57 -3.01 5.83
CA LEU A 846 -28.63 -2.89 4.38
C LEU A 846 -29.41 -1.66 3.91
N GLN A 847 -30.46 -1.23 4.63
CA GLN A 847 -31.13 0.05 4.39
C GLN A 847 -30.16 1.23 4.56
N ASN A 848 -29.41 1.26 5.67
CA ASN A 848 -28.40 2.29 5.93
C ASN A 848 -27.30 2.30 4.85
N LYS A 849 -26.85 1.12 4.40
CA LYS A 849 -25.87 1.01 3.31
C LYS A 849 -26.43 1.52 1.98
N ARG A 850 -27.64 1.09 1.60
CA ARG A 850 -28.28 1.47 0.33
C ARG A 850 -28.66 2.96 0.30
N ASP A 851 -29.06 3.56 1.42
CA ASP A 851 -29.28 5.02 1.53
C ASP A 851 -28.03 5.84 1.16
N VAL A 852 -26.87 5.49 1.73
CA VAL A 852 -25.59 6.14 1.41
C VAL A 852 -25.21 5.93 -0.06
N GLN A 853 -25.41 4.73 -0.60
CA GLN A 853 -25.18 4.45 -2.02
C GLN A 853 -26.13 5.25 -2.93
N LEU A 854 -27.41 5.36 -2.59
CA LEU A 854 -28.42 6.12 -3.32
C LEU A 854 -28.08 7.61 -3.38
N LYS A 855 -27.67 8.21 -2.26
CA LYS A 855 -27.18 9.59 -2.21
C LYS A 855 -25.96 9.80 -3.12
N HIS A 856 -25.03 8.85 -3.18
CA HIS A 856 -23.89 8.91 -4.09
C HIS A 856 -24.30 8.81 -5.56
N MET A 857 -25.13 7.83 -5.94
CA MET A 857 -25.56 7.63 -7.33
C MET A 857 -26.47 8.77 -7.84
N ARG A 858 -27.33 9.34 -6.98
CA ARG A 858 -28.12 10.55 -7.32
C ARG A 858 -27.20 11.74 -7.59
N LYS A 859 -26.13 11.93 -6.79
CA LYS A 859 -25.10 12.95 -7.03
C LYS A 859 -24.31 12.72 -8.32
N GLU A 860 -23.95 11.48 -8.67
CA GLU A 860 -23.33 11.18 -9.96
C GLU A 860 -24.26 11.56 -11.13
N ILE A 861 -25.55 11.19 -11.07
CA ILE A 861 -26.53 11.56 -12.10
C ILE A 861 -26.67 13.07 -12.22
N ALA A 862 -26.71 13.81 -11.12
CA ALA A 862 -26.70 15.27 -11.12
C ALA A 862 -25.45 15.83 -11.84
N GLN A 863 -24.27 15.25 -11.62
CA GLN A 863 -23.05 15.64 -12.33
C GLN A 863 -23.11 15.33 -13.84
N PHE A 864 -23.68 14.19 -14.25
CA PHE A 864 -23.88 13.88 -15.67
C PHE A 864 -24.88 14.83 -16.34
N LEU A 865 -25.99 15.19 -15.68
CA LEU A 865 -26.93 16.19 -16.18
C LEU A 865 -26.27 17.58 -16.28
N GLN A 866 -25.53 18.01 -15.26
CA GLN A 866 -24.79 19.28 -15.26
C GLN A 866 -23.72 19.35 -16.37
N ALA A 867 -23.14 18.22 -16.76
CA ALA A 867 -22.17 18.10 -17.85
C ALA A 867 -22.79 17.92 -19.24
N GLY A 868 -24.12 17.95 -19.38
CA GLY A 868 -24.83 17.70 -20.65
C GLY A 868 -24.77 16.24 -21.12
N GLN A 869 -24.36 15.30 -20.27
CA GLN A 869 -24.15 13.89 -20.60
C GLN A 869 -25.43 13.06 -20.38
N GLU A 870 -26.57 13.54 -20.88
CA GLU A 870 -27.90 12.96 -20.62
C GLU A 870 -27.99 11.48 -20.98
N ALA A 871 -27.34 11.04 -22.06
CA ALA A 871 -27.33 9.63 -22.45
C ALA A 871 -26.80 8.72 -21.33
N ILE A 872 -25.84 9.18 -20.52
CA ILE A 872 -25.31 8.44 -19.36
C ILE A 872 -26.29 8.51 -18.18
N ALA A 873 -26.89 9.67 -17.93
CA ALA A 873 -27.92 9.84 -16.89
C ALA A 873 -29.15 8.95 -17.13
N ARG A 874 -29.65 8.88 -18.39
CA ARG A 874 -30.77 8.01 -18.81
C ARG A 874 -30.50 6.52 -18.58
N ILE A 875 -29.24 6.08 -18.70
CA ILE A 875 -28.84 4.69 -18.42
C ILE A 875 -28.70 4.45 -16.91
N ARG A 876 -28.05 5.36 -16.17
CA ARG A 876 -27.79 5.18 -14.73
C ARG A 876 -29.04 5.31 -13.86
N VAL A 877 -30.04 6.12 -14.24
CA VAL A 877 -31.26 6.31 -13.43
C VAL A 877 -32.06 5.02 -13.23
N GLU A 878 -31.99 4.08 -14.17
CA GLU A 878 -32.65 2.79 -14.01
C GLU A 878 -32.04 1.95 -12.88
N HIS A 879 -30.71 2.01 -12.68
CA HIS A 879 -30.08 1.34 -11.54
C HIS A 879 -30.49 2.02 -10.22
N VAL A 880 -30.53 3.37 -10.18
CA VAL A 880 -31.01 4.11 -9.01
C VAL A 880 -32.44 3.71 -8.62
N ILE A 881 -33.36 3.58 -9.59
CA ILE A 881 -34.74 3.14 -9.32
C ILE A 881 -34.80 1.71 -8.77
N ARG A 882 -33.99 0.78 -9.31
CA ARG A 882 -33.91 -0.60 -8.80
C ARG A 882 -33.41 -0.64 -7.35
N GLU A 883 -32.41 0.17 -7.02
CA GLU A 883 -31.88 0.28 -5.65
C GLU A 883 -32.85 0.97 -4.68
N GLN A 884 -33.54 2.04 -5.11
CA GLN A 884 -34.63 2.67 -4.34
C GLN A 884 -35.77 1.69 -4.07
N ASN A 885 -36.11 0.85 -5.06
CA ASN A 885 -37.18 -0.12 -4.91
C ASN A 885 -36.83 -1.22 -3.89
N ILE A 886 -35.61 -1.77 -3.92
CA ILE A 886 -35.19 -2.76 -2.92
C ILE A 886 -35.08 -2.14 -1.52
N TRP A 887 -34.59 -0.89 -1.42
CA TRP A 887 -34.57 -0.15 -0.15
C TRP A 887 -35.98 0.02 0.45
N ALA A 888 -36.98 0.40 -0.35
CA ALA A 888 -38.37 0.51 0.08
C ALA A 888 -39.01 -0.86 0.40
N ALA A 889 -38.61 -1.93 -0.30
CA ALA A 889 -39.01 -3.29 0.07
C ALA A 889 -38.45 -3.70 1.45
N TYR A 890 -37.27 -3.19 1.83
CA TYR A 890 -36.64 -3.49 3.11
C TYR A 890 -37.33 -2.81 4.29
N GLU A 891 -37.84 -1.57 4.15
CA GLU A 891 -38.68 -0.95 5.18
C GLU A 891 -39.93 -1.80 5.50
N ILE A 892 -40.56 -2.37 4.46
CA ILE A 892 -41.76 -3.21 4.62
C ILE A 892 -41.38 -4.58 5.21
N LEU A 893 -40.27 -5.18 4.80
CA LEU A 893 -39.81 -6.47 5.32
C LEU A 893 -39.28 -6.37 6.76
N GLU A 894 -38.67 -5.25 7.14
CA GLU A 894 -38.32 -4.92 8.53
C GLU A 894 -39.57 -4.93 9.40
N LEU A 895 -40.58 -4.13 9.04
CA LEU A 895 -41.85 -4.03 9.75
C LEU A 895 -42.57 -5.39 9.84
N PHE A 896 -42.59 -6.16 8.75
CA PHE A 896 -43.18 -7.51 8.76
C PHE A 896 -42.39 -8.50 9.62
N CYS A 897 -41.05 -8.44 9.65
CA CYS A 897 -40.26 -9.29 10.53
C CYS A 897 -40.46 -8.91 12.01
N GLU A 898 -40.54 -7.61 12.35
CA GLU A 898 -40.84 -7.16 13.72
C GLU A 898 -42.26 -7.53 14.16
N PHE A 899 -43.24 -7.40 13.27
CA PHE A 899 -44.63 -7.79 13.52
C PHE A 899 -44.75 -9.30 13.77
N VAL A 900 -44.10 -10.12 12.94
CA VAL A 900 -44.01 -11.58 13.12
C VAL A 900 -43.28 -11.95 14.41
N LEU A 901 -42.12 -11.34 14.69
CA LEU A 901 -41.33 -11.54 15.92
C LEU A 901 -42.17 -11.32 17.18
N ALA A 902 -42.90 -10.20 17.23
CA ALA A 902 -43.76 -9.85 18.36
C ALA A 902 -44.93 -10.83 18.57
N ARG A 903 -45.34 -11.58 17.53
CA ARG A 903 -46.42 -12.58 17.61
C ARG A 903 -45.93 -14.03 17.68
N VAL A 904 -44.62 -14.31 17.70
CA VAL A 904 -44.08 -15.69 17.75
C VAL A 904 -44.78 -16.61 18.76
N PRO A 905 -45.11 -16.20 20.01
CA PRO A 905 -45.84 -17.07 20.95
C PRO A 905 -47.25 -17.50 20.48
N ILE A 906 -47.93 -16.68 19.68
CA ILE A 906 -49.23 -17.02 19.05
C ILE A 906 -48.97 -17.97 17.89
N ILE A 907 -47.99 -17.65 17.05
CA ILE A 907 -47.60 -18.47 15.89
C ILE A 907 -47.22 -19.88 16.36
N GLU A 908 -46.39 -20.03 17.38
CA GLU A 908 -45.93 -21.32 17.93
C GLU A 908 -47.11 -22.23 18.30
N ASN A 909 -48.13 -21.69 18.96
CA ASN A 909 -49.28 -22.45 19.46
C ASN A 909 -50.39 -22.75 18.42
N GLN A 910 -50.49 -21.99 17.33
CA GLN A 910 -51.49 -22.25 16.27
C GLN A 910 -50.98 -23.24 15.21
N ARG A 911 -51.88 -24.06 14.65
CA ARG A 911 -51.55 -25.03 13.59
C ARG A 911 -51.56 -24.41 12.20
N GLU A 912 -52.53 -23.55 11.95
CA GLU A 912 -52.66 -22.80 10.70
C GLU A 912 -52.02 -21.41 10.83
N CYS A 913 -51.83 -20.72 9.71
CA CYS A 913 -51.27 -19.37 9.70
C CYS A 913 -52.36 -18.37 10.14
N PRO A 914 -52.17 -17.60 11.23
CA PRO A 914 -53.17 -16.63 11.68
C PRO A 914 -53.49 -15.64 10.58
N THR A 915 -54.77 -15.34 10.35
CA THR A 915 -55.23 -14.45 9.28
C THR A 915 -54.56 -13.09 9.32
N GLU A 916 -54.40 -12.51 10.51
CA GLU A 916 -53.69 -11.25 10.78
C GLU A 916 -52.21 -11.26 10.38
N LEU A 917 -51.56 -12.43 10.37
CA LEU A 917 -50.12 -12.58 10.08
C LEU A 917 -49.84 -13.10 8.66
N ARG A 918 -50.89 -13.56 7.96
CA ARG A 918 -50.77 -14.18 6.62
C ARG A 918 -50.07 -13.26 5.62
N GLU A 919 -50.37 -11.96 5.62
CA GLU A 919 -49.71 -11.01 4.72
C GLU A 919 -48.21 -10.87 5.00
N ALA A 920 -47.83 -10.62 6.25
CA ALA A 920 -46.43 -10.47 6.65
C ALA A 920 -45.62 -11.76 6.37
N ILE A 921 -46.17 -12.92 6.73
CA ILE A 921 -45.52 -14.22 6.54
C ILE A 921 -45.38 -14.57 5.05
N SER A 922 -46.45 -14.44 4.25
CA SER A 922 -46.38 -14.67 2.79
C SER A 922 -45.42 -13.70 2.10
N SER A 923 -45.36 -12.44 2.54
CA SER A 923 -44.46 -11.43 1.97
C SER A 923 -42.99 -11.71 2.27
N ILE A 924 -42.66 -12.17 3.49
CA ILE A 924 -41.33 -12.66 3.85
C ILE A 924 -40.93 -13.85 2.97
N ILE A 925 -41.83 -14.82 2.77
CA ILE A 925 -41.61 -16.00 1.92
C ILE A 925 -41.34 -15.60 0.47
N PHE A 926 -42.16 -14.70 -0.09
CA PHE A 926 -41.98 -14.22 -1.46
C PHE A 926 -40.68 -13.42 -1.64
N ALA A 927 -40.29 -12.61 -0.65
CA ALA A 927 -39.07 -11.82 -0.70
C ALA A 927 -37.79 -12.63 -0.52
N ALA A 928 -37.81 -13.71 0.27
CA ALA A 928 -36.64 -14.51 0.61
C ALA A 928 -35.77 -14.96 -0.58
N PRO A 929 -36.29 -15.54 -1.68
CA PRO A 929 -35.48 -15.89 -2.85
C PRO A 929 -35.09 -14.70 -3.73
N ARG A 930 -35.64 -13.50 -3.47
CA ARG A 930 -35.42 -12.26 -4.24
C ARG A 930 -34.44 -11.31 -3.53
N CYS A 931 -34.19 -11.51 -2.23
CA CYS A 931 -33.31 -10.71 -1.38
C CYS A 931 -32.14 -11.57 -0.89
N SER A 932 -31.25 -11.98 -1.80
CA SER A 932 -30.15 -12.93 -1.51
C SER A 932 -29.10 -12.39 -0.52
N ASP A 933 -29.02 -11.07 -0.36
CA ASP A 933 -28.26 -10.39 0.70
C ASP A 933 -28.89 -10.49 2.10
N VAL A 934 -30.12 -11.01 2.23
CA VAL A 934 -30.80 -11.32 3.50
C VAL A 934 -31.09 -12.83 3.65
N PRO A 935 -30.06 -13.68 3.79
CA PRO A 935 -30.22 -15.14 3.87
C PRO A 935 -31.05 -15.62 5.08
N ASP A 936 -31.22 -14.78 6.11
CA ASP A 936 -32.08 -15.08 7.25
C ASP A 936 -33.55 -15.21 6.84
N LEU A 937 -34.02 -14.50 5.79
CA LEU A 937 -35.37 -14.66 5.24
C LEU A 937 -35.58 -16.06 4.64
N MET A 938 -34.54 -16.67 4.05
CA MET A 938 -34.60 -18.05 3.58
C MET A 938 -34.64 -19.05 4.76
N GLN A 939 -33.96 -18.76 5.87
CA GLN A 939 -34.08 -19.56 7.09
C GLN A 939 -35.48 -19.48 7.70
N ILE A 940 -36.05 -18.27 7.78
CA ILE A 940 -37.42 -18.02 8.23
C ILE A 940 -38.43 -18.74 7.31
N THR A 941 -38.21 -18.70 6.00
CA THR A 941 -39.02 -19.44 5.00
C THR A 941 -38.94 -20.95 5.21
N ASN A 942 -37.76 -21.50 5.54
CA ASN A 942 -37.62 -22.92 5.87
C ASN A 942 -38.36 -23.30 7.16
N LEU A 943 -38.33 -22.45 8.19
CA LEU A 943 -39.10 -22.65 9.43
C LEU A 943 -40.62 -22.62 9.16
N PHE A 944 -41.11 -21.70 8.33
CA PHE A 944 -42.51 -21.69 7.91
C PHE A 944 -42.88 -22.86 6.99
N THR A 945 -41.95 -23.35 6.17
CA THR A 945 -42.13 -24.59 5.39
C THR A 945 -42.33 -25.81 6.30
N ALA A 946 -41.55 -25.90 7.39
CA ALA A 946 -41.66 -26.97 8.38
C ALA A 946 -42.95 -26.89 9.21
N LYS A 947 -43.50 -25.68 9.43
CA LYS A 947 -44.72 -25.48 10.23
C LYS A 947 -46.02 -25.56 9.42
N TYR A 948 -46.09 -24.87 8.28
CA TYR A 948 -47.31 -24.72 7.47
C TYR A 948 -47.30 -25.54 6.17
N GLY A 949 -46.22 -26.28 5.91
CA GLY A 949 -46.09 -27.17 4.75
C GLY A 949 -45.67 -26.46 3.46
N LYS A 950 -45.30 -27.26 2.46
CA LYS A 950 -44.76 -26.77 1.19
C LYS A 950 -45.78 -26.01 0.35
N GLU A 951 -47.05 -26.41 0.34
CA GLU A 951 -48.09 -25.74 -0.47
C GLU A 951 -48.34 -24.29 -0.04
N PHE A 952 -48.29 -23.99 1.27
CA PHE A 952 -48.41 -22.60 1.75
C PHE A 952 -47.26 -21.73 1.25
N VAL A 953 -46.03 -22.25 1.31
CA VAL A 953 -44.80 -21.56 0.89
C VAL A 953 -44.72 -21.42 -0.63
N SER A 954 -45.13 -22.44 -1.37
CA SER A 954 -45.26 -22.44 -2.83
C SER A 954 -46.31 -21.44 -3.29
N ALA A 955 -47.49 -21.41 -2.67
CA ALA A 955 -48.55 -20.44 -3.00
C ALA A 955 -48.10 -18.97 -2.85
N ALA A 956 -47.36 -18.66 -1.78
CA ALA A 956 -46.74 -17.35 -1.59
C ALA A 956 -45.63 -17.05 -2.61
N SER A 957 -44.74 -18.02 -2.87
CA SER A 957 -43.59 -17.85 -3.78
C SER A 957 -43.98 -17.64 -5.25
N GLU A 958 -45.05 -18.33 -5.68
CA GLU A 958 -45.59 -18.36 -7.05
C GLU A 958 -46.66 -17.28 -7.31
N LEU A 959 -47.11 -16.54 -6.29
CA LEU A 959 -48.23 -15.60 -6.35
C LEU A 959 -49.54 -16.25 -6.84
N ARG A 960 -49.87 -17.42 -6.28
CA ARG A 960 -51.18 -18.06 -6.50
C ARG A 960 -52.33 -17.14 -6.00
N PRO A 961 -53.58 -17.31 -6.49
CA PRO A 961 -54.75 -16.69 -5.87
C PRO A 961 -54.77 -16.92 -4.36
N ASP A 962 -55.19 -15.91 -3.61
CA ASP A 962 -55.23 -15.87 -2.14
C ASP A 962 -53.88 -16.14 -1.42
N SER A 963 -52.75 -16.05 -2.12
CA SER A 963 -51.40 -16.11 -1.55
C SER A 963 -51.16 -15.10 -0.42
N GLY A 964 -51.81 -13.94 -0.49
CA GLY A 964 -51.75 -12.89 0.55
C GLY A 964 -50.46 -12.07 0.56
N VAL A 965 -49.59 -12.20 -0.45
CA VAL A 965 -48.37 -11.37 -0.56
C VAL A 965 -48.73 -9.89 -0.74
N ASN A 966 -48.08 -9.01 0.01
CA ASN A 966 -48.25 -7.57 -0.07
C ASN A 966 -47.92 -7.05 -1.48
N ARG A 967 -48.83 -6.25 -2.08
CA ARG A 967 -48.69 -5.78 -3.47
C ARG A 967 -47.45 -4.93 -3.70
N THR A 968 -47.14 -4.03 -2.76
CA THR A 968 -45.96 -3.17 -2.84
C THR A 968 -44.67 -4.01 -2.85
N ILE A 969 -44.59 -5.09 -2.07
CA ILE A 969 -43.45 -6.03 -2.12
C ILE A 969 -43.31 -6.70 -3.49
N ILE A 970 -44.42 -7.06 -4.15
CA ILE A 970 -44.40 -7.64 -5.51
C ILE A 970 -43.88 -6.63 -6.53
N GLU A 971 -44.37 -5.39 -6.47
CA GLU A 971 -43.97 -4.31 -7.36
C GLU A 971 -42.50 -3.91 -7.16
N LYS A 972 -42.07 -3.76 -5.91
CA LYS A 972 -40.71 -3.34 -5.54
C LYS A 972 -39.64 -4.42 -5.77
N LEU A 973 -39.99 -5.70 -5.65
CA LEU A 973 -39.10 -6.83 -5.98
C LEU A 973 -39.39 -7.43 -7.37
N SER A 974 -40.03 -6.67 -8.26
CA SER A 974 -40.22 -7.06 -9.66
C SER A 974 -38.91 -6.97 -10.46
N VAL A 975 -38.75 -7.88 -11.41
CA VAL A 975 -37.61 -7.91 -12.36
C VAL A 975 -37.89 -7.04 -13.61
N SER A 976 -39.10 -6.49 -13.73
CA SER A 976 -39.50 -5.61 -14.83
C SER A 976 -38.70 -4.30 -14.86
N ALA A 977 -38.35 -3.83 -16.06
CA ALA A 977 -37.72 -2.52 -16.23
C ALA A 977 -38.69 -1.38 -15.84
N PRO A 978 -38.22 -0.29 -15.20
CA PRO A 978 -39.03 0.89 -14.94
C PRO A 978 -39.50 1.55 -16.24
N SER A 979 -40.71 2.12 -16.24
CA SER A 979 -41.25 2.85 -17.40
C SER A 979 -40.41 4.08 -17.74
N GLY A 980 -40.48 4.55 -18.99
CA GLY A 980 -39.85 5.80 -19.42
C GLY A 980 -40.25 6.99 -18.55
N GLU A 981 -41.54 7.06 -18.19
CA GLU A 981 -42.10 8.04 -17.25
C GLU A 981 -41.47 7.96 -15.84
N ALA A 982 -41.29 6.75 -15.29
CA ALA A 982 -40.65 6.58 -13.98
C ALA A 982 -39.17 7.00 -14.01
N ARG A 983 -38.44 6.67 -15.09
CA ARG A 983 -37.05 7.12 -15.30
C ARG A 983 -36.97 8.64 -15.44
N LEU A 984 -37.87 9.24 -16.21
CA LEU A 984 -37.98 10.70 -16.37
C LEU A 984 -38.27 11.40 -15.04
N LYS A 985 -39.22 10.88 -14.25
CA LYS A 985 -39.59 11.43 -12.94
C LYS A 985 -38.38 11.50 -12.01
N VAL A 986 -37.62 10.42 -11.87
CA VAL A 986 -36.46 10.39 -10.97
C VAL A 986 -35.31 11.27 -11.49
N LEU A 987 -35.14 11.44 -12.81
CA LEU A 987 -34.22 12.47 -13.34
C LEU A 987 -34.67 13.90 -12.96
N LYS A 988 -35.97 14.22 -13.10
CA LYS A 988 -36.53 15.52 -12.71
C LYS A 988 -36.39 15.77 -11.20
N GLU A 989 -36.63 14.77 -10.36
CA GLU A 989 -36.38 14.83 -8.91
C GLU A 989 -34.90 15.10 -8.57
N ILE A 990 -33.96 14.44 -9.25
CA ILE A 990 -32.51 14.64 -9.03
C ILE A 990 -32.09 16.05 -9.50
N ALA A 991 -32.56 16.52 -10.65
CA ALA A 991 -32.30 17.88 -11.10
C ALA A 991 -32.81 18.92 -10.10
N GLN A 992 -33.99 18.71 -9.52
CA GLN A 992 -34.55 19.58 -8.48
C GLN A 992 -33.77 19.51 -7.15
N GLU A 993 -33.37 18.32 -6.69
CA GLU A 993 -32.57 18.10 -5.48
C GLU A 993 -31.23 18.86 -5.52
N TYR A 994 -30.55 18.83 -6.67
CA TYR A 994 -29.26 19.50 -6.88
C TYR A 994 -29.38 20.91 -7.51
N LYS A 995 -30.60 21.45 -7.62
CA LYS A 995 -30.90 22.80 -8.15
C LYS A 995 -30.32 23.07 -9.55
N LEU A 996 -30.42 22.07 -10.44
CA LEU A 996 -29.93 22.14 -11.81
C LEU A 996 -31.02 22.69 -12.74
N ASN A 997 -30.66 23.71 -13.53
CA ASN A 997 -31.48 24.19 -14.65
C ASN A 997 -31.33 23.23 -15.84
N TRP A 998 -31.98 22.08 -15.76
CA TRP A 998 -32.00 21.05 -16.81
C TRP A 998 -33.29 21.10 -17.62
N ASP A 999 -33.18 21.18 -18.94
CA ASP A 999 -34.30 20.99 -19.87
C ASP A 999 -34.47 19.49 -20.15
N SER A 1000 -35.61 18.92 -19.77
CA SER A 1000 -35.86 17.49 -19.94
C SER A 1000 -36.39 17.10 -21.34
N SER A 1001 -36.63 18.06 -22.23
CA SER A 1001 -37.40 17.85 -23.46
C SER A 1001 -36.84 16.75 -24.37
N ASP A 1002 -35.53 16.71 -24.59
CA ASP A 1002 -34.87 15.68 -25.42
C ASP A 1002 -34.93 14.28 -24.78
N THR A 1003 -34.82 14.20 -23.46
CA THR A 1003 -34.93 12.93 -22.71
C THR A 1003 -36.37 12.45 -22.58
N GLU A 1004 -37.34 13.35 -22.53
CA GLU A 1004 -38.78 13.07 -22.55
C GLU A 1004 -39.22 12.58 -23.94
N ALA A 1005 -38.68 13.19 -25.01
CA ALA A 1005 -38.85 12.71 -26.38
C ALA A 1005 -38.20 11.32 -26.60
N GLU A 1006 -37.00 11.08 -26.06
CA GLU A 1006 -36.32 9.77 -26.17
C GLU A 1006 -37.11 8.67 -25.45
N PHE A 1007 -37.55 8.90 -24.22
CA PHE A 1007 -38.34 7.92 -23.45
C PHE A 1007 -39.76 7.71 -23.99
N SER A 1008 -40.26 8.59 -24.86
CA SER A 1008 -41.54 8.44 -25.58
C SER A 1008 -41.45 7.58 -26.84
N LYS A 1009 -40.24 7.22 -27.30
CA LYS A 1009 -40.05 6.33 -28.45
C LYS A 1009 -40.49 4.91 -28.09
N LYS A 1010 -41.49 4.38 -28.80
CA LYS A 1010 -41.86 2.97 -28.71
C LYS A 1010 -40.73 2.11 -29.28
N HIS A 1011 -40.05 1.36 -28.40
CA HIS A 1011 -39.30 0.18 -28.80
C HIS A 1011 -40.25 -1.02 -28.87
N ASP A 1012 -40.21 -1.78 -29.96
CA ASP A 1012 -40.89 -3.07 -30.07
C ASP A 1012 -40.11 -4.13 -29.27
N ASP A 1013 -40.63 -4.49 -28.09
CA ASP A 1013 -39.98 -5.44 -27.17
C ASP A 1013 -40.01 -6.89 -27.69
N LEU A 1014 -38.91 -7.32 -28.33
CA LEU A 1014 -38.73 -8.67 -28.86
C LEU A 1014 -38.65 -9.80 -27.80
N LEU A 1015 -38.86 -9.49 -26.51
CA LEU A 1015 -38.87 -10.46 -25.40
C LEU A 1015 -40.14 -10.36 -24.52
N GLY A 1016 -41.19 -9.70 -24.99
CA GLY A 1016 -42.49 -9.59 -24.31
C GLY A 1016 -43.31 -10.89 -24.29
N GLY A 1017 -43.01 -11.79 -23.35
CA GLY A 1017 -43.81 -13.00 -23.11
C GLY A 1017 -45.23 -12.65 -22.63
N SER A 1018 -46.25 -12.88 -23.47
CA SER A 1018 -47.63 -12.40 -23.24
C SER A 1018 -48.25 -12.91 -21.93
N LYS A 1019 -48.81 -11.97 -21.17
CA LYS A 1019 -49.78 -12.22 -20.08
C LYS A 1019 -51.07 -11.39 -20.25
N HIS A 1020 -51.78 -11.62 -21.35
CA HIS A 1020 -53.22 -11.37 -21.40
C HIS A 1020 -53.96 -12.54 -22.06
N VAL A 1021 -54.87 -13.16 -21.31
CA VAL A 1021 -55.80 -14.19 -21.82
C VAL A 1021 -57.22 -13.79 -21.45
N SER A 1022 -57.94 -13.19 -22.41
CA SER A 1022 -59.39 -13.32 -22.70
C SER A 1022 -59.90 -12.08 -23.47
N GLY A 1023 -60.97 -12.24 -24.27
CA GLY A 1023 -61.69 -11.12 -24.91
C GLY A 1023 -61.58 -11.02 -26.44
N ALA A 1024 -62.14 -12.00 -27.16
CA ALA A 1024 -62.12 -12.12 -28.62
C ALA A 1024 -62.73 -10.94 -29.42
N ALA A 1025 -62.16 -10.64 -30.62
CA ALA A 1025 -62.90 -10.42 -31.89
C ALA A 1025 -61.94 -10.13 -33.08
N ALA A 1026 -62.44 -10.33 -34.30
CA ALA A 1026 -61.85 -9.95 -35.61
C ALA A 1026 -63.03 -9.56 -36.57
N PRO A 1027 -62.88 -9.23 -37.87
CA PRO A 1027 -61.68 -9.05 -38.73
C PRO A 1027 -61.71 -7.78 -39.65
N SER A 1028 -60.67 -7.51 -40.47
CA SER A 1028 -60.76 -7.37 -41.96
C SER A 1028 -59.55 -6.73 -42.69
N GLN A 1029 -58.76 -7.57 -43.39
CA GLN A 1029 -58.03 -7.41 -44.67
C GLN A 1029 -57.63 -6.03 -45.30
N ALA A 1030 -56.30 -5.84 -45.44
CA ALA A 1030 -55.54 -5.55 -46.70
C ALA A 1030 -55.71 -4.17 -47.46
N PRO A 1031 -54.86 -3.80 -48.47
CA PRO A 1031 -53.71 -4.52 -49.07
C PRO A 1031 -52.38 -3.73 -49.41
N ALA A 1032 -51.25 -4.45 -49.25
CA ALA A 1032 -50.05 -4.60 -50.12
C ALA A 1032 -49.30 -3.45 -50.87
N LYS A 1033 -47.95 -3.44 -50.70
CA LYS A 1033 -46.85 -3.43 -51.72
C LYS A 1033 -45.50 -3.70 -50.99
N ARG A 1034 -44.73 -4.79 -51.22
CA ARG A 1034 -43.72 -5.07 -52.31
C ARG A 1034 -42.71 -3.92 -52.51
N VAL A 1035 -41.37 -4.07 -52.51
CA VAL A 1035 -40.44 -5.16 -52.95
C VAL A 1035 -39.00 -4.90 -52.35
N THR A 1036 -37.93 -5.72 -52.41
CA THR A 1036 -37.59 -7.10 -51.95
C THR A 1036 -36.05 -7.35 -52.02
N PHE A 1037 -35.48 -8.30 -51.24
CA PHE A 1037 -34.13 -8.94 -51.35
C PHE A 1037 -32.87 -8.14 -50.87
N SER A 1038 -31.73 -8.75 -50.47
CA SER A 1038 -31.28 -10.18 -50.48
C SER A 1038 -30.39 -10.64 -49.30
N SER A 1039 -30.52 -11.91 -48.90
CA SER A 1039 -29.54 -12.75 -48.15
C SER A 1039 -29.05 -13.90 -49.10
N PRO A 1040 -28.53 -15.11 -48.70
CA PRO A 1040 -28.03 -15.65 -47.42
C PRO A 1040 -26.48 -15.82 -47.53
N PRO A 1041 -25.74 -16.98 -47.41
CA PRO A 1041 -25.98 -18.37 -46.91
C PRO A 1041 -25.46 -18.61 -45.47
N SER A 1042 -25.73 -19.67 -44.68
CA SER A 1042 -26.57 -20.89 -44.71
C SER A 1042 -25.88 -22.28 -44.80
N ASN A 1043 -26.14 -23.12 -43.78
CA ASN A 1043 -26.37 -24.58 -43.77
C ASN A 1043 -26.64 -24.98 -42.28
N GLY A 1044 -27.53 -25.89 -41.87
CA GLY A 1044 -28.35 -26.93 -42.53
C GLY A 1044 -28.12 -28.28 -41.79
N ALA A 1045 -29.09 -29.14 -41.43
CA ALA A 1045 -30.54 -29.26 -41.69
C ALA A 1045 -31.24 -30.00 -40.49
N HIS A 1046 -32.55 -29.83 -40.19
CA HIS A 1046 -33.72 -30.72 -40.47
C HIS A 1046 -33.59 -32.23 -40.10
N THR A 1047 -34.59 -33.00 -39.64
CA THR A 1047 -36.08 -32.84 -39.42
C THR A 1047 -36.51 -33.71 -38.17
N ILE A 1048 -37.73 -34.19 -37.82
CA ILE A 1048 -39.08 -34.37 -38.42
C ILE A 1048 -40.21 -34.24 -37.32
N VAL A 1049 -41.46 -34.71 -37.53
CA VAL A 1049 -42.66 -34.44 -36.66
C VAL A 1049 -43.58 -35.72 -36.45
N PRO A 1050 -44.87 -35.76 -35.96
CA PRO A 1050 -45.28 -36.57 -34.77
C PRO A 1050 -46.60 -37.42 -34.91
N ALA A 1051 -47.33 -37.67 -33.78
CA ALA A 1051 -48.80 -37.91 -33.56
C ALA A 1051 -49.20 -39.24 -32.84
N ASP A 1052 -50.37 -39.41 -32.17
CA ASP A 1052 -51.46 -38.46 -31.75
C ASP A 1052 -51.49 -38.28 -30.19
N VAL A 1053 -52.46 -38.63 -29.30
CA VAL A 1053 -53.78 -39.32 -29.29
C VAL A 1053 -54.70 -38.71 -28.18
N LYS A 1054 -56.01 -39.02 -28.16
CA LYS A 1054 -57.08 -38.48 -27.25
C LYS A 1054 -57.40 -39.45 -26.06
N GLN A 1055 -58.32 -39.24 -25.08
CA GLN A 1055 -59.62 -38.51 -25.03
C GLN A 1055 -60.15 -38.26 -23.57
N GLU A 1056 -61.36 -37.68 -23.44
CA GLU A 1056 -62.13 -37.16 -22.25
C GLU A 1056 -62.84 -38.26 -21.36
N PRO A 1057 -63.70 -38.00 -20.30
CA PRO A 1057 -64.40 -36.77 -19.84
C PRO A 1057 -64.53 -36.51 -18.30
N GLN A 1058 -65.58 -35.78 -17.87
CA GLN A 1058 -65.69 -34.85 -16.71
C GLN A 1058 -66.51 -35.32 -15.46
N TYR A 1059 -66.41 -34.52 -14.37
CA TYR A 1059 -67.48 -34.04 -13.44
C TYR A 1059 -67.83 -34.65 -12.04
N LEU A 1060 -67.84 -33.73 -11.04
CA LEU A 1060 -68.85 -33.41 -9.98
C LEU A 1060 -68.99 -34.12 -8.59
N ARG A 1061 -68.90 -33.25 -7.55
CA ARG A 1061 -69.72 -33.11 -6.29
C ARG A 1061 -69.40 -33.90 -4.99
N ALA A 1062 -69.92 -33.36 -3.87
CA ALA A 1062 -69.69 -33.77 -2.47
C ALA A 1062 -70.89 -33.44 -1.51
N PRO A 1063 -70.99 -34.07 -0.31
CA PRO A 1063 -71.75 -33.61 0.90
C PRO A 1063 -70.82 -33.35 2.13
N ARG A 1064 -71.07 -32.51 3.18
CA ARG A 1064 -72.23 -32.18 4.09
C ARG A 1064 -72.43 -33.15 5.29
N SER A 1065 -72.89 -32.74 6.50
CA SER A 1065 -73.14 -31.41 7.17
C SER A 1065 -73.54 -31.53 8.69
N LEU A 1066 -73.89 -30.41 9.36
CA LEU A 1066 -74.49 -30.15 10.73
C LEU A 1066 -73.53 -29.45 11.75
N ILE A 1067 -73.89 -28.59 12.74
CA ILE A 1067 -75.13 -28.18 13.51
C ILE A 1067 -75.34 -29.03 14.82
N ASN A 1068 -75.66 -28.54 16.05
CA ASN A 1068 -76.31 -27.29 16.55
C ASN A 1068 -75.70 -26.67 17.87
N THR A 1069 -76.49 -25.88 18.63
CA THR A 1069 -76.25 -25.12 19.92
C THR A 1069 -77.52 -25.23 20.85
N PRO A 1070 -77.84 -24.48 21.96
CA PRO A 1070 -77.22 -23.30 22.66
C PRO A 1070 -77.33 -23.19 24.24
N SER A 1071 -77.02 -21.99 24.78
CA SER A 1071 -77.64 -21.19 25.91
C SER A 1071 -77.46 -21.46 27.45
N PHE A 1072 -76.98 -20.42 28.17
CA PHE A 1072 -77.29 -19.90 29.57
C PHE A 1072 -77.01 -20.78 30.83
N SER A 1073 -76.78 -20.32 32.09
CA SER A 1073 -76.41 -19.03 32.76
C SER A 1073 -76.05 -19.22 34.28
N SER A 1074 -75.48 -18.19 34.98
CA SER A 1074 -75.52 -17.90 36.47
C SER A 1074 -74.85 -18.85 37.54
N GLU A 1075 -74.50 -18.46 38.80
CA GLU A 1075 -73.85 -17.25 39.41
C GLU A 1075 -73.56 -17.33 40.97
N ILE A 1076 -72.78 -16.36 41.53
CA ILE A 1076 -72.66 -15.92 42.98
C ILE A 1076 -71.83 -16.72 44.05
N GLN A 1077 -71.49 -16.05 45.19
CA GLN A 1077 -70.53 -16.34 46.32
C GLN A 1077 -71.27 -16.72 47.67
N PRO A 1078 -70.78 -16.66 48.98
CA PRO A 1078 -69.51 -16.16 49.62
C PRO A 1078 -68.96 -16.85 50.93
N SER A 1079 -67.89 -16.27 51.55
CA SER A 1079 -67.41 -16.35 52.98
C SER A 1079 -66.77 -17.67 53.52
N GLY A 1080 -65.99 -17.75 54.63
CA GLY A 1080 -65.65 -16.82 55.76
C GLY A 1080 -64.27 -17.07 56.47
N ASN A 1081 -64.10 -16.77 57.78
CA ASN A 1081 -62.84 -16.27 58.43
C ASN A 1081 -62.26 -17.08 59.65
N ASP A 1082 -61.23 -16.53 60.37
CA ASP A 1082 -60.74 -16.79 61.77
C ASP A 1082 -59.71 -17.95 62.07
N ASP A 1083 -58.74 -17.93 63.03
CA ASP A 1083 -58.08 -16.91 63.91
C ASP A 1083 -56.65 -17.36 64.45
N LYS A 1084 -56.05 -16.68 65.47
CA LYS A 1084 -54.68 -16.75 66.12
C LYS A 1084 -54.22 -18.13 66.72
N ALA A 1085 -52.99 -18.41 67.23
CA ALA A 1085 -51.91 -17.61 67.89
C ALA A 1085 -50.47 -18.27 67.88
N ARG A 1086 -49.49 -17.73 68.66
CA ARG A 1086 -48.05 -18.15 68.80
C ARG A 1086 -47.67 -18.63 70.24
N PRO A 1087 -46.56 -19.38 70.43
CA PRO A 1087 -45.36 -18.81 71.08
C PRO A 1087 -43.99 -19.17 70.39
N VAL A 1088 -42.85 -19.21 71.11
CA VAL A 1088 -41.47 -18.96 70.59
C VAL A 1088 -40.40 -19.99 71.04
N SER A 1089 -39.51 -20.41 70.12
CA SER A 1089 -38.07 -20.71 70.39
C SER A 1089 -37.24 -20.88 69.08
N GLU A 1090 -35.90 -20.89 69.22
CA GLU A 1090 -34.87 -20.83 68.15
C GLU A 1090 -34.86 -22.07 67.20
N THR A 1091 -34.53 -21.97 65.91
CA THR A 1091 -33.13 -21.98 65.38
C THR A 1091 -33.08 -21.77 63.84
N LYS A 1092 -31.85 -21.74 63.27
CA LYS A 1092 -31.44 -21.37 61.89
C LYS A 1092 -32.27 -21.94 60.71
N GLY A 1093 -32.48 -21.12 59.67
CA GLY A 1093 -32.83 -21.57 58.30
C GLY A 1093 -32.82 -20.43 57.27
N GLU A 1094 -32.18 -20.63 56.11
CA GLU A 1094 -32.12 -19.65 55.00
C GLU A 1094 -33.35 -19.77 54.07
N THR A 1095 -33.87 -18.66 53.53
CA THR A 1095 -34.93 -18.70 52.49
C THR A 1095 -34.83 -17.55 51.47
N ARG A 1096 -35.38 -17.79 50.27
CA ARG A 1096 -35.43 -16.86 49.10
C ARG A 1096 -36.35 -15.66 49.31
N PRO A 1097 -36.13 -14.53 48.59
CA PRO A 1097 -37.17 -13.55 48.29
C PRO A 1097 -38.33 -14.16 47.46
N GLN A 1098 -39.55 -13.65 47.65
CA GLN A 1098 -40.77 -14.14 46.99
C GLN A 1098 -41.09 -13.40 45.67
N SER A 1099 -42.03 -13.94 44.88
CA SER A 1099 -42.30 -13.56 43.49
C SER A 1099 -43.27 -12.39 43.26
N SER A 1100 -43.90 -11.84 44.29
CA SER A 1100 -44.92 -10.77 44.16
C SER A 1100 -44.34 -9.44 43.65
N ASP A 1101 -43.24 -8.98 44.24
CA ASP A 1101 -42.58 -7.71 43.94
C ASP A 1101 -42.15 -7.57 42.47
N ILE A 1102 -41.93 -8.69 41.76
CA ILE A 1102 -41.64 -8.69 40.31
C ILE A 1102 -42.91 -8.40 39.49
N LEU A 1103 -44.07 -8.93 39.90
CA LEU A 1103 -45.33 -8.77 39.16
C LEU A 1103 -45.90 -7.36 39.29
N ASP A 1104 -45.80 -6.73 40.46
CA ASP A 1104 -46.29 -5.36 40.63
C ASP A 1104 -45.37 -4.33 39.96
N ARG A 1105 -44.04 -4.57 39.93
CA ARG A 1105 -43.12 -3.80 39.07
C ARG A 1105 -43.42 -3.97 37.58
N ALA A 1106 -43.77 -5.18 37.13
CA ALA A 1106 -44.17 -5.42 35.75
C ALA A 1106 -45.47 -4.68 35.39
N ARG A 1107 -46.48 -4.68 36.26
CA ARG A 1107 -47.71 -3.90 36.09
C ARG A 1107 -47.44 -2.39 36.04
N ALA A 1108 -46.59 -1.89 36.94
CA ALA A 1108 -46.18 -0.48 36.95
C ALA A 1108 -45.45 -0.07 35.65
N ALA A 1109 -44.59 -0.95 35.11
CA ALA A 1109 -43.91 -0.73 33.83
C ALA A 1109 -44.90 -0.71 32.65
N ILE A 1110 -45.86 -1.63 32.59
CA ILE A 1110 -46.91 -1.66 31.56
C ILE A 1110 -47.75 -0.37 31.62
N ALA A 1111 -48.23 0.01 32.80
CA ALA A 1111 -48.99 1.25 32.99
C ALA A 1111 -48.16 2.53 32.70
N SER A 1112 -46.83 2.45 32.73
CA SER A 1112 -45.95 3.54 32.28
C SER A 1112 -45.86 3.59 30.75
N ALA A 1113 -45.64 2.44 30.11
CA ALA A 1113 -45.56 2.31 28.65
C ALA A 1113 -46.88 2.71 27.95
N GLU A 1114 -48.04 2.35 28.51
CA GLU A 1114 -49.34 2.76 27.99
C GLU A 1114 -49.56 4.27 28.07
N ARG A 1115 -49.14 4.92 29.17
CA ARG A 1115 -49.20 6.38 29.31
C ARG A 1115 -48.26 7.08 28.31
N ALA A 1116 -47.05 6.56 28.10
CA ALA A 1116 -46.15 7.07 27.06
C ALA A 1116 -46.73 6.89 25.65
N SER A 1117 -47.35 5.74 25.36
CA SER A 1117 -48.02 5.47 24.08
C SER A 1117 -49.27 6.33 23.84
N ALA A 1118 -49.99 6.71 24.90
CA ALA A 1118 -51.11 7.64 24.82
C ALA A 1118 -50.63 9.09 24.61
N ALA A 1119 -49.55 9.50 25.28
CA ALA A 1119 -48.92 10.80 25.07
C ALA A 1119 -48.37 10.96 23.64
N ALA A 1120 -47.69 9.93 23.12
CA ALA A 1120 -47.20 9.90 21.74
C ALA A 1120 -48.33 10.00 20.70
N ARG A 1121 -49.48 9.34 20.95
CA ARG A 1121 -50.67 9.47 20.10
C ARG A 1121 -51.26 10.88 20.12
N ARG A 1122 -51.40 11.51 21.29
CA ARG A 1122 -51.85 12.92 21.38
C ARG A 1122 -50.88 13.89 20.70
N ALA A 1123 -49.57 13.65 20.79
CA ALA A 1123 -48.58 14.45 20.05
C ALA A 1123 -48.74 14.29 18.52
N ALA A 1124 -48.96 13.06 18.04
CA ALA A 1124 -49.20 12.78 16.62
C ALA A 1124 -50.55 13.33 16.10
N GLU A 1125 -51.55 13.47 16.98
CA GLU A 1125 -52.81 14.17 16.66
C GLU A 1125 -52.61 15.69 16.60
N LEU A 1126 -51.85 16.29 17.54
CA LEU A 1126 -51.50 17.72 17.48
C LEU A 1126 -50.78 18.09 16.18
N VAL A 1127 -49.82 17.25 15.75
CA VAL A 1127 -49.06 17.40 14.50
C VAL A 1127 -49.90 17.18 13.24
N LYS A 1128 -51.17 16.75 13.36
CA LYS A 1128 -52.17 16.73 12.27
C LYS A 1128 -53.18 17.89 12.35
N SER A 1129 -53.03 18.79 13.31
CA SER A 1129 -53.85 20.00 13.49
C SER A 1129 -53.06 21.31 13.31
N LEU A 1130 -51.84 21.20 12.78
CA LEU A 1130 -50.91 22.26 12.39
C LEU A 1130 -50.46 22.03 10.94
#